data_AF-A0A419H4E0-F1
#
_entry.id   AF-A0A419H4E0-F1
#
_cell.length_a   1.000
_cell.length_b   1.000
_cell.length_c   1.000
_cell.angle_alpha   90.00
_cell.angle_beta   90.00
_cell.angle_gamma   90.00
#
_symmetry.space_group_name_H-M   'P 1'
#
loop_
_entity.id
_entity.type
_entity.pdbx_description
1 polymer ?
#
loop_
_entity_poly.entity_id
_entity_poly.type
_entity_poly.pdbx_seq_one_letter_code
_entity_poly.pdbx_strand_id
1 'polypeptide(L)'
;MKIFRGVLLLILACVLLSCDAPRLNPFDPLGQDYKFAQFDGFVQTYEQPRPGIPNVTVTWKNQNVSVLTDSLGYYKIIDVPRVNGMVYFEKAGFSKDSVFLEWNNKNYKRIDPARLLSYTFGDLEGFIQTIDHQFIAKAKVFWENQKITVESNQNGYFKIENVPIRSGMIYIEKEGFKTDTLWVEWTDGKEKKTKTLPIRTLEYNIGDLEGTVITSDAQPQSIENVHVGWKGLNTVSVTGTDGKYMFKQIPINNGELYFQKDGFKSDTLIVQWSVVKAKTVPPHKLKYTHGDLFGYILTNDTKLGVPKAYVRWDKSNTITETNDQGYFKFANILIENGTLHFEKEGFKKGSVGVFWEGEKTKRQDAVIEYSSGTLSGYVRTEKLPRVPIARTKVYWKNHSVVKETDEAGYYKIDDVPTTDGHVYFEKTGFSPDSVYVQWGTKNELTNQNVFLNAIPRLDDIAIFSVVTNKFPTEFKTTRLTVQTKISDAENDVDSVFVQCKELNVFEPLQYNLSTKSFEREFNSADFKVDYVDQIIGKNIEIVVKDVSKQQFTIGLSTLKRIITEDIITHSPKAAAVVTSKPTYSWARFLGEYNYKYYIEVLTDEIPATSVWKSEYFSKSAIEYTPATNLTSGNYFWILWVEDDFHNRASSRPSTFEVQ
;
A
#
# COMPACT_ATOMS: atom_id res chain seq x y z
N MET A 1 160.59 -7.27 30.44
CA MET A 1 159.10 -7.25 30.40
C MET A 1 158.46 -8.31 31.33
N LYS A 2 158.88 -8.37 32.61
CA LYS A 2 158.41 -9.39 33.58
C LYS A 2 157.39 -8.87 34.61
N ILE A 3 157.02 -7.58 34.57
CA ILE A 3 156.24 -6.92 35.63
C ILE A 3 154.73 -6.92 35.34
N PHE A 4 154.29 -7.05 34.07
CA PHE A 4 152.86 -6.94 33.72
C PHE A 4 152.04 -8.24 33.88
N ARG A 5 152.67 -9.42 33.92
CA ARG A 5 151.97 -10.70 34.20
C ARG A 5 151.62 -10.89 35.67
N GLY A 6 152.36 -10.26 36.59
CA GLY A 6 152.10 -10.35 38.03
C GLY A 6 150.87 -9.55 38.48
N VAL A 7 150.61 -8.40 37.86
CA VAL A 7 149.47 -7.54 38.21
C VAL A 7 148.13 -8.14 37.74
N LEU A 8 148.11 -8.79 36.57
CA LEU A 8 146.88 -9.40 36.05
C LEU A 8 146.47 -10.65 36.85
N LEU A 9 147.44 -11.43 37.34
CA LEU A 9 147.18 -12.57 38.22
C LEU A 9 146.70 -12.15 39.62
N LEU A 10 147.14 -10.99 40.11
CA LEU A 10 146.68 -10.45 41.39
C LEU A 10 145.22 -9.95 41.33
N ILE A 11 144.82 -9.31 40.23
CA ILE A 11 143.43 -8.82 40.04
C ILE A 11 142.46 -10.00 39.84
N LEU A 12 142.86 -11.05 39.13
CA LEU A 12 142.03 -12.25 38.95
C LEU A 12 141.83 -13.01 40.28
N ALA A 13 142.84 -13.04 41.15
CA ALA A 13 142.72 -13.63 42.48
C ALA A 13 141.76 -12.85 43.40
N CYS A 14 141.67 -11.52 43.26
CA CYS A 14 140.74 -10.70 44.05
C CYS A 14 139.27 -10.83 43.62
N VAL A 15 138.97 -11.14 42.35
CA VAL A 15 137.59 -11.36 41.86
C VAL A 15 137.07 -12.78 42.20
N LEU A 16 137.97 -13.76 42.30
CA LEU A 16 137.60 -15.15 42.65
C LEU A 16 137.49 -15.39 44.17
N LEU A 17 137.89 -14.43 45.00
CA LEU A 17 137.81 -14.48 46.46
C LEU A 17 136.81 -13.50 47.08
N SER A 18 135.94 -12.85 46.27
CA SER A 18 134.78 -12.15 46.83
C SER A 18 133.76 -13.19 47.33
N CYS A 19 133.78 -13.44 48.63
CA CYS A 19 132.86 -14.36 49.28
C CYS A 19 131.42 -13.82 49.17
N ASP A 20 130.52 -14.63 48.61
CA ASP A 20 129.07 -14.39 48.53
C ASP A 20 128.50 -14.48 49.95
N ALA A 21 128.20 -13.32 50.55
CA ALA A 21 127.75 -13.26 51.94
C ALA A 21 126.43 -14.05 52.11
N PRO A 22 126.26 -14.87 53.17
CA PRO A 22 125.03 -15.62 53.40
C PRO A 22 123.81 -14.69 53.41
N ARG A 23 122.87 -14.91 52.48
CA ARG A 23 121.61 -14.17 52.34
C ARG A 23 120.59 -14.59 53.41
N LEU A 24 120.92 -14.31 54.67
CA LEU A 24 120.09 -14.60 55.85
C LEU A 24 119.03 -13.52 56.11
N ASN A 25 118.91 -12.53 55.23
CA ASN A 25 117.90 -11.50 55.36
C ASN A 25 116.52 -12.07 54.98
N PRO A 26 115.55 -12.13 55.91
CA PRO A 26 114.19 -12.62 55.62
C PRO A 26 113.42 -11.77 54.61
N PHE A 27 113.95 -10.59 54.25
CA PHE A 27 113.45 -9.74 53.18
C PHE A 27 114.31 -9.77 51.90
N ASP A 28 115.29 -10.66 51.79
CA ASP A 28 115.98 -10.91 50.51
C ASP A 28 115.03 -11.67 49.56
N PRO A 29 114.58 -11.08 48.43
CA PRO A 29 113.67 -11.74 47.49
C PRO A 29 114.23 -13.03 46.87
N LEU A 30 115.55 -13.24 46.97
CA LEU A 30 116.27 -14.43 46.49
C LEU A 30 116.68 -15.39 47.63
N GLY A 31 116.33 -15.08 48.89
CA GLY A 31 116.59 -15.94 50.05
C GLY A 31 115.61 -17.11 50.16
N GLN A 32 116.07 -18.27 50.63
CA GLN A 32 115.21 -19.46 50.83
C GLN A 32 114.06 -19.23 51.83
N ASP A 33 114.23 -18.28 52.75
CA ASP A 33 113.27 -17.92 53.80
C ASP A 33 112.29 -16.80 53.41
N TYR A 34 112.31 -16.32 52.16
CA TYR A 34 111.38 -15.29 51.69
C TYR A 34 109.93 -15.81 51.71
N LYS A 35 109.08 -15.20 52.54
CA LYS A 35 107.74 -15.73 52.86
C LYS A 35 106.63 -15.30 51.91
N PHE A 36 106.90 -14.31 51.05
CA PHE A 36 105.91 -13.74 50.13
C PHE A 36 106.11 -14.25 48.72
N ALA A 37 105.01 -14.34 47.98
CA ALA A 37 104.95 -14.85 46.63
C ALA A 37 103.94 -14.04 45.82
N GLN A 38 103.94 -14.24 44.51
CA GLN A 38 102.98 -13.61 43.59
C GLN A 38 102.37 -14.66 42.66
N PHE A 39 101.15 -14.43 42.21
CA PHE A 39 100.55 -15.24 41.15
C PHE A 39 99.71 -14.43 40.19
N ASP A 40 99.60 -14.92 38.96
CA ASP A 40 98.83 -14.29 37.89
C ASP A 40 98.07 -15.30 37.04
N GLY A 41 97.26 -14.82 36.11
CA GLY A 41 96.51 -15.67 35.18
C GLY A 41 95.55 -14.86 34.33
N PHE A 42 94.74 -15.58 33.54
CA PHE A 42 93.70 -14.99 32.70
C PHE A 42 92.33 -15.59 33.03
N VAL A 43 91.30 -14.76 32.94
CA VAL A 43 89.89 -15.19 32.96
C VAL A 43 89.28 -14.84 31.62
N GLN A 44 88.71 -15.82 30.94
CA GLN A 44 88.14 -15.69 29.60
C GLN A 44 86.71 -16.24 29.56
N THR A 45 85.96 -15.89 28.52
CA THR A 45 84.68 -16.56 28.25
C THR A 45 84.93 -17.98 27.78
N TYR A 46 84.00 -18.89 28.04
CA TYR A 46 84.11 -20.26 27.52
C TYR A 46 84.04 -20.30 25.97
N GLU A 47 83.21 -19.45 25.37
CA GLU A 47 82.95 -19.37 23.93
C GLU A 47 84.19 -19.02 23.08
N GLN A 48 84.24 -19.46 21.82
CA GLN A 48 85.32 -19.10 20.88
C GLN A 48 84.92 -17.98 19.90
N PRO A 49 85.82 -17.01 19.60
CA PRO A 49 87.13 -16.80 20.24
C PRO A 49 86.91 -16.49 21.72
N ARG A 50 87.88 -16.82 22.60
CA ARG A 50 87.77 -16.70 24.07
C ARG A 50 88.29 -15.33 24.54
N PRO A 51 87.53 -14.23 24.42
CA PRO A 51 87.96 -12.93 24.93
C PRO A 51 88.18 -13.00 26.43
N GLY A 52 89.14 -12.20 26.88
CA GLY A 52 89.30 -11.89 28.29
C GLY A 52 88.04 -11.26 28.86
N ILE A 53 87.70 -11.62 30.10
CA ILE A 53 86.59 -11.01 30.83
C ILE A 53 87.16 -9.94 31.75
N PRO A 54 86.92 -8.64 31.51
CA PRO A 54 87.32 -7.58 32.44
C PRO A 54 86.48 -7.57 33.70
N ASN A 55 87.03 -7.00 34.77
CA ASN A 55 86.34 -6.80 36.05
C ASN A 55 85.75 -8.09 36.64
N VAL A 56 86.45 -9.22 36.49
CA VAL A 56 86.20 -10.42 37.29
C VAL A 56 86.89 -10.22 38.63
N THR A 57 86.15 -10.43 39.72
CA THR A 57 86.73 -10.37 41.06
C THR A 57 87.50 -11.68 41.29
N VAL A 58 88.82 -11.58 41.36
CA VAL A 58 89.72 -12.69 41.66
C VAL A 58 90.15 -12.59 43.11
N THR A 59 89.69 -13.51 43.96
CA THR A 59 89.88 -13.45 45.41
C THR A 59 90.81 -14.55 45.89
N TRP A 60 91.95 -14.17 46.47
CA TRP A 60 92.81 -15.06 47.24
C TRP A 60 92.24 -15.24 48.65
N LYS A 61 91.74 -16.43 48.96
CA LYS A 61 90.91 -16.62 50.15
C LYS A 61 91.67 -16.50 51.46
N ASN A 62 92.94 -16.94 51.51
CA ASN A 62 93.71 -17.04 52.75
C ASN A 62 93.90 -15.68 53.46
N GLN A 63 93.91 -14.58 52.71
CA GLN A 63 94.01 -13.22 53.25
C GLN A 63 92.84 -12.33 52.87
N ASN A 64 91.87 -12.90 52.14
CA ASN A 64 90.72 -12.19 51.60
C ASN A 64 91.12 -10.97 50.74
N VAL A 65 92.21 -11.12 49.98
CA VAL A 65 92.70 -10.10 49.04
C VAL A 65 92.04 -10.34 47.69
N SER A 66 91.52 -9.29 47.07
CA SER A 66 90.86 -9.37 45.77
C SER A 66 91.45 -8.36 44.79
N VAL A 67 91.57 -8.77 43.53
CA VAL A 67 91.89 -7.88 42.40
C VAL A 67 90.84 -8.05 41.31
N LEU A 68 90.75 -7.05 40.43
CA LEU A 68 89.93 -7.11 39.23
C LEU A 68 90.79 -7.46 38.02
N THR A 69 90.25 -8.27 37.12
CA THR A 69 90.89 -8.50 35.81
C THR A 69 90.82 -7.25 34.92
N ASP A 70 91.82 -7.07 34.07
CA ASP A 70 91.87 -6.00 33.06
C ASP A 70 91.04 -6.32 31.79
N SER A 71 91.11 -5.45 30.76
CA SER A 71 90.41 -5.61 29.47
C SER A 71 90.78 -6.88 28.70
N LEU A 72 91.96 -7.46 28.96
CA LEU A 72 92.42 -8.71 28.37
C LEU A 72 92.11 -9.91 29.27
N GLY A 73 91.42 -9.71 30.40
CA GLY A 73 91.10 -10.73 31.38
C GLY A 73 92.27 -11.10 32.29
N TYR A 74 93.39 -10.37 32.23
CA TYR A 74 94.58 -10.63 33.03
C TYR A 74 94.40 -10.14 34.46
N TYR A 75 94.89 -10.90 35.44
CA TYR A 75 94.98 -10.48 36.84
C TYR A 75 96.34 -10.85 37.42
N LYS A 76 96.79 -10.08 38.42
CA LYS A 76 98.01 -10.35 39.18
C LYS A 76 97.80 -9.99 40.65
N ILE A 77 98.13 -10.92 41.56
CA ILE A 77 98.15 -10.71 43.00
C ILE A 77 99.60 -10.88 43.48
N ILE A 78 100.10 -9.88 44.21
CA ILE A 78 101.47 -9.85 44.75
C ILE A 78 101.45 -9.87 46.27
N ASP A 79 102.61 -10.11 46.88
CA ASP A 79 102.84 -10.06 48.33
C ASP A 79 101.92 -10.95 49.17
N VAL A 80 101.61 -12.15 48.66
CA VAL A 80 100.82 -13.16 49.37
C VAL A 80 101.75 -14.17 50.06
N PRO A 81 101.48 -14.59 51.32
CA PRO A 81 102.23 -15.63 51.99
C PRO A 81 102.22 -16.92 51.20
N ARG A 82 103.36 -17.61 51.21
CA ARG A 82 103.58 -18.90 50.56
C ARG A 82 102.86 -20.04 51.30
N VAL A 83 101.53 -19.96 51.37
CA VAL A 83 100.60 -20.92 52.00
C VAL A 83 99.57 -21.36 50.97
N ASN A 84 99.37 -22.67 50.80
CA ASN A 84 98.41 -23.20 49.82
C ASN A 84 96.98 -22.71 50.13
N GLY A 85 96.15 -22.49 49.11
CA GLY A 85 94.83 -21.91 49.31
C GLY A 85 93.96 -21.84 48.06
N MET A 86 92.70 -21.42 48.24
CA MET A 86 91.73 -21.27 47.14
C MET A 86 91.78 -19.86 46.53
N VAL A 87 91.67 -19.80 45.21
CA VAL A 87 91.40 -18.60 44.43
C VAL A 87 89.98 -18.71 43.85
N TYR A 88 89.14 -17.71 44.09
CA TYR A 88 87.77 -17.65 43.56
C TYR A 88 87.65 -16.60 42.45
N PHE A 89 86.84 -16.89 41.43
CA PHE A 89 86.57 -16.04 40.29
C PHE A 89 85.06 -15.77 40.24
N GLU A 90 84.67 -14.51 40.45
CA GLU A 90 83.27 -14.14 40.51
C GLU A 90 82.97 -12.88 39.70
N LYS A 91 81.90 -12.94 38.90
CA LYS A 91 81.34 -11.80 38.17
C LYS A 91 79.84 -11.99 38.00
N ALA A 92 79.05 -10.97 38.32
CA ALA A 92 77.60 -11.01 38.09
C ALA A 92 77.29 -11.21 36.59
N GLY A 93 76.28 -12.03 36.29
CA GLY A 93 75.95 -12.42 34.91
C GLY A 93 76.82 -13.55 34.33
N PHE A 94 77.77 -14.08 35.10
CA PHE A 94 78.62 -15.22 34.73
C PHE A 94 78.55 -16.33 35.78
N SER A 95 78.97 -17.54 35.40
CA SER A 95 79.19 -18.65 36.31
C SER A 95 80.33 -18.30 37.29
N LYS A 96 80.27 -18.87 38.49
CA LYS A 96 81.37 -18.77 39.46
C LYS A 96 82.36 -19.89 39.22
N ASP A 97 83.63 -19.65 39.50
CA ASP A 97 84.69 -20.66 39.39
C ASP A 97 85.71 -20.52 40.52
N SER A 98 86.48 -21.59 40.78
CA SER A 98 87.53 -21.58 41.78
C SER A 98 88.66 -22.56 41.46
N VAL A 99 89.87 -22.26 41.91
CA VAL A 99 91.05 -23.13 41.74
C VAL A 99 91.87 -23.17 43.02
N PHE A 100 92.39 -24.35 43.35
CA PHE A 100 93.32 -24.51 44.46
C PHE A 100 94.76 -24.24 43.98
N LEU A 101 95.43 -23.30 44.63
CA LEU A 101 96.82 -22.91 44.34
C LEU A 101 97.74 -23.50 45.41
N GLU A 102 98.57 -24.46 44.99
CA GLU A 102 99.68 -24.99 45.79
C GLU A 102 100.96 -24.22 45.46
N TRP A 103 101.83 -23.88 46.40
CA TRP A 103 103.03 -23.09 46.08
C TRP A 103 104.25 -23.92 45.68
N ASN A 104 104.42 -25.13 46.24
CA ASN A 104 105.57 -26.03 46.00
C ASN A 104 106.93 -25.30 46.12
N ASN A 105 107.09 -24.47 47.16
CA ASN A 105 108.25 -23.63 47.42
C ASN A 105 108.63 -22.64 46.30
N LYS A 106 107.72 -22.35 45.36
CA LYS A 106 107.92 -21.30 44.35
C LYS A 106 107.39 -19.97 44.88
N ASN A 107 108.12 -18.89 44.58
CA ASN A 107 107.70 -17.51 44.91
C ASN A 107 106.86 -16.88 43.78
N TYR A 108 106.66 -17.60 42.67
CA TYR A 108 105.79 -17.19 41.57
C TYR A 108 105.05 -18.39 40.96
N LYS A 109 103.75 -18.21 40.67
CA LYS A 109 102.95 -19.15 39.87
C LYS A 109 102.03 -18.43 38.89
N ARG A 110 101.86 -19.00 37.70
CA ARG A 110 100.76 -18.66 36.80
C ARG A 110 99.68 -19.73 36.89
N ILE A 111 98.43 -19.31 36.95
CA ILE A 111 97.27 -20.18 36.87
C ILE A 111 96.94 -20.36 35.39
N ASP A 112 97.41 -21.48 34.85
CA ASP A 112 97.14 -21.93 33.48
C ASP A 112 96.48 -23.32 33.51
N PRO A 113 95.53 -23.61 32.61
CA PRO A 113 94.98 -22.70 31.58
C PRO A 113 94.09 -21.60 32.17
N ALA A 114 93.81 -20.57 31.37
CA ALA A 114 92.89 -19.49 31.71
C ALA A 114 91.55 -20.04 32.24
N ARG A 115 90.98 -19.38 33.26
CA ARG A 115 89.69 -19.78 33.84
C ARG A 115 88.55 -19.34 32.92
N LEU A 116 87.63 -20.26 32.66
CA LEU A 116 86.53 -20.04 31.71
C LEU A 116 85.22 -19.83 32.47
N LEU A 117 84.60 -18.66 32.30
CA LEU A 117 83.26 -18.40 32.82
C LEU A 117 82.23 -18.40 31.68
N SER A 118 81.04 -18.93 31.95
CA SER A 118 79.89 -18.96 31.05
C SER A 118 78.84 -17.94 31.49
N TYR A 119 78.01 -17.43 30.58
CA TYR A 119 76.93 -16.51 30.94
C TYR A 119 75.85 -17.21 31.79
N THR A 120 75.30 -16.51 32.80
CA THR A 120 74.12 -16.96 33.56
C THR A 120 72.82 -16.30 33.11
N PHE A 121 72.92 -15.19 32.38
CA PHE A 121 71.81 -14.48 31.74
C PHE A 121 72.16 -14.14 30.29
N GLY A 122 71.17 -14.16 29.39
CA GLY A 122 71.33 -13.92 27.96
C GLY A 122 70.08 -13.31 27.32
N ASP A 123 70.11 -13.17 26.00
CA ASP A 123 68.99 -12.69 25.19
C ASP A 123 68.51 -13.80 24.25
N LEU A 124 67.22 -13.80 23.96
CA LEU A 124 66.60 -14.68 22.97
C LEU A 124 65.88 -13.83 21.93
N GLU A 125 66.07 -14.12 20.65
CA GLU A 125 65.41 -13.38 19.57
C GLU A 125 64.94 -14.27 18.43
N GLY A 126 64.02 -13.80 17.60
CA GLY A 126 63.55 -14.52 16.44
C GLY A 126 62.55 -13.73 15.60
N PHE A 127 62.07 -14.36 14.53
CA PHE A 127 61.06 -13.80 13.62
C PHE A 127 59.87 -14.75 13.50
N ILE A 128 58.68 -14.18 13.34
CA ILE A 128 57.42 -14.92 13.17
C ILE A 128 56.76 -14.48 11.87
N GLN A 129 56.40 -15.45 11.04
CA GLN A 129 55.73 -15.24 9.76
C GLN A 129 54.54 -16.20 9.59
N THR A 130 53.71 -15.93 8.61
CA THR A 130 52.64 -16.82 8.13
C THR A 130 53.20 -17.84 7.13
N ILE A 131 52.41 -18.85 6.76
CA ILE A 131 52.78 -19.85 5.74
C ILE A 131 53.04 -19.22 4.36
N ASP A 132 52.43 -18.07 4.07
CA ASP A 132 52.64 -17.26 2.87
C ASP A 132 53.78 -16.24 3.01
N HIS A 133 54.66 -16.42 4.01
CA HIS A 133 55.86 -15.60 4.23
C HIS A 133 55.60 -14.13 4.58
N GLN A 134 54.42 -13.81 5.11
CA GLN A 134 54.11 -12.47 5.65
C GLN A 134 54.49 -12.41 7.12
N PHE A 135 55.22 -11.37 7.54
CA PHE A 135 55.61 -11.20 8.94
C PHE A 135 54.40 -10.89 9.84
N ILE A 136 54.35 -11.52 11.02
CA ILE A 136 53.20 -11.40 11.94
C ILE A 136 53.51 -10.43 13.07
N ALA A 137 52.77 -9.32 13.13
CA ALA A 137 52.82 -8.36 14.22
C ALA A 137 51.95 -8.77 15.41
N LYS A 138 52.37 -8.38 16.62
CA LYS A 138 51.65 -8.65 17.88
C LYS A 138 51.34 -10.14 18.07
N ALA A 139 52.25 -11.02 17.66
CA ALA A 139 52.22 -12.42 18.06
C ALA A 139 52.82 -12.50 19.46
N LYS A 140 52.09 -13.11 20.38
CA LYS A 140 52.49 -13.25 21.78
C LYS A 140 53.48 -14.40 21.89
N VAL A 141 54.71 -14.11 22.32
CA VAL A 141 55.76 -15.09 22.59
C VAL A 141 55.91 -15.23 24.08
N PHE A 142 55.54 -16.39 24.61
CA PHE A 142 55.55 -16.70 26.03
C PHE A 142 56.60 -17.75 26.34
N TRP A 143 57.58 -17.40 27.18
CA TRP A 143 58.54 -18.37 27.72
C TRP A 143 58.05 -18.86 29.07
N GLU A 144 57.53 -20.08 29.10
CA GLU A 144 56.80 -20.65 30.24
C GLU A 144 57.66 -20.73 31.50
N ASN A 145 58.85 -21.32 31.41
CA ASN A 145 59.73 -21.55 32.55
C ASN A 145 60.19 -20.25 33.23
N GLN A 146 60.24 -19.14 32.48
CA GLN A 146 60.68 -17.83 32.98
C GLN A 146 59.50 -16.89 33.27
N LYS A 147 58.28 -17.27 32.87
CA LYS A 147 57.06 -16.46 32.94
C LYS A 147 57.18 -15.09 32.24
N ILE A 148 57.91 -15.05 31.13
CA ILE A 148 58.13 -13.82 30.35
C ILE A 148 57.27 -13.84 29.10
N THR A 149 56.61 -12.73 28.80
CA THR A 149 55.82 -12.55 27.58
C THR A 149 56.30 -11.32 26.84
N VAL A 150 56.52 -11.45 25.53
CA VAL A 150 56.77 -10.34 24.62
C VAL A 150 55.86 -10.43 23.40
N GLU A 151 55.72 -9.33 22.66
CA GLU A 151 55.01 -9.30 21.39
C GLU A 151 55.97 -9.04 20.23
N SER A 152 55.72 -9.66 19.09
CA SER A 152 56.44 -9.32 17.85
C SER A 152 56.06 -7.94 17.33
N ASN A 153 57.03 -7.25 16.71
CA ASN A 153 56.81 -5.96 16.06
C ASN A 153 56.20 -6.13 14.64
N GLN A 154 56.05 -5.02 13.90
CA GLN A 154 55.49 -5.01 12.54
C GLN A 154 56.25 -5.89 11.53
N ASN A 155 57.55 -6.12 11.76
CA ASN A 155 58.39 -6.98 10.92
C ASN A 155 58.49 -8.41 11.47
N GLY A 156 57.59 -8.80 12.38
CA GLY A 156 57.57 -10.15 12.96
C GLY A 156 58.70 -10.45 13.93
N TYR A 157 59.58 -9.48 14.21
CA TYR A 157 60.72 -9.65 15.11
C TYR A 157 60.28 -9.56 16.57
N PHE A 158 60.81 -10.46 17.41
CA PHE A 158 60.68 -10.40 18.86
C PHE A 158 62.05 -10.57 19.53
N LYS A 159 62.22 -9.98 20.71
CA LYS A 159 63.40 -10.14 21.56
C LYS A 159 62.99 -10.23 23.03
N ILE A 160 63.57 -11.18 23.74
CA ILE A 160 63.47 -11.34 25.19
C ILE A 160 64.87 -11.12 25.77
N GLU A 161 65.04 -10.06 26.55
CA GLU A 161 66.35 -9.62 27.03
C GLU A 161 66.62 -10.02 28.48
N ASN A 162 67.90 -10.23 28.80
CA ASN A 162 68.40 -10.44 30.17
C ASN A 162 67.68 -11.56 30.94
N VAL A 163 67.54 -12.73 30.31
CA VAL A 163 66.86 -13.89 30.88
C VAL A 163 67.83 -14.97 31.34
N PRO A 164 67.52 -15.71 32.43
CA PRO A 164 68.36 -16.82 32.86
C PRO A 164 68.59 -17.83 31.73
N ILE A 165 69.85 -18.17 31.47
CA ILE A 165 70.24 -19.16 30.47
C ILE A 165 69.88 -20.55 30.99
N ARG A 166 68.67 -21.02 30.66
CA ARG A 166 68.13 -22.33 31.04
C ARG A 166 67.21 -22.84 29.94
N SER A 167 67.26 -24.13 29.65
CA SER A 167 66.35 -24.74 28.67
C SER A 167 64.88 -24.60 29.08
N GLY A 168 63.98 -24.45 28.11
CA GLY A 168 62.54 -24.37 28.38
C GLY A 168 61.67 -24.23 27.14
N MET A 169 60.36 -24.32 27.36
CA MET A 169 59.35 -24.23 26.31
C MET A 169 58.95 -22.77 26.02
N ILE A 170 58.79 -22.48 24.73
CA ILE A 170 58.23 -21.22 24.23
C ILE A 170 56.94 -21.52 23.50
N TYR A 171 55.92 -20.72 23.78
CA TYR A 171 54.62 -20.74 23.15
C TYR A 171 54.47 -19.47 22.31
N ILE A 172 54.09 -19.64 21.05
CA ILE A 172 53.81 -18.54 20.14
C ILE A 172 52.33 -18.59 19.82
N GLU A 173 51.62 -17.54 20.24
CA GLU A 173 50.17 -17.44 20.14
C GLU A 173 49.78 -16.20 19.35
N LYS A 174 48.85 -16.37 18.42
CA LYS A 174 48.18 -15.28 17.72
C LYS A 174 46.74 -15.69 17.44
N GLU A 175 45.79 -14.80 17.73
CA GLU A 175 44.39 -15.02 17.36
C GLU A 175 44.26 -15.30 15.85
N GLY A 176 43.50 -16.33 15.48
CA GLY A 176 43.35 -16.79 14.09
C GLY A 176 44.41 -17.81 13.63
N PHE A 177 45.40 -18.14 14.46
CA PHE A 177 46.46 -19.11 14.14
C PHE A 177 46.50 -20.27 15.13
N LYS A 178 47.08 -21.40 14.70
CA LYS A 178 47.42 -22.50 15.61
C LYS A 178 48.57 -22.08 16.51
N THR A 179 48.47 -22.39 17.80
CA THR A 179 49.58 -22.19 18.74
C THR A 179 50.77 -23.03 18.30
N ASP A 180 51.92 -22.39 18.21
CA ASP A 180 53.18 -23.04 17.87
C ASP A 180 54.07 -23.12 19.11
N THR A 181 54.84 -24.20 19.23
CA THR A 181 55.68 -24.44 20.40
C THR A 181 57.13 -24.71 20.01
N LEU A 182 58.08 -24.30 20.85
CA LEU A 182 59.50 -24.56 20.68
C LEU A 182 60.13 -24.97 22.00
N TRP A 183 60.84 -26.10 22.01
CA TRP A 183 61.83 -26.33 23.05
C TRP A 183 63.12 -25.57 22.71
N VAL A 184 63.51 -24.64 23.57
CA VAL A 184 64.81 -23.96 23.48
C VAL A 184 65.77 -24.64 24.44
N GLU A 185 66.81 -25.26 23.89
CA GLU A 185 67.87 -25.88 24.67
C GLU A 185 69.02 -24.89 24.90
N TRP A 186 69.53 -24.82 26.13
CA TRP A 186 70.76 -24.13 26.48
C TRP A 186 71.74 -25.16 27.05
N THR A 187 72.86 -25.40 26.36
CA THR A 187 73.89 -26.34 26.82
C THR A 187 75.01 -25.62 27.57
N ASP A 188 75.29 -26.05 28.80
CA ASP A 188 76.31 -25.42 29.63
C ASP A 188 77.67 -25.38 28.92
N GLY A 189 78.23 -24.17 28.83
CA GLY A 189 79.53 -23.89 28.23
C GLY A 189 79.47 -23.45 26.76
N LYS A 190 78.66 -24.04 25.88
CA LYS A 190 78.83 -23.82 24.42
C LYS A 190 78.04 -22.65 23.82
N GLU A 191 77.14 -22.04 24.58
CA GLU A 191 76.13 -21.12 24.04
C GLU A 191 76.53 -19.66 24.13
N LYS A 192 76.11 -18.87 23.14
CA LYS A 192 76.29 -17.41 23.06
C LYS A 192 75.43 -16.66 24.07
N LYS A 193 75.87 -15.48 24.50
CA LYS A 193 75.02 -14.51 25.25
C LYS A 193 73.66 -14.26 24.57
N THR A 194 73.60 -14.30 23.24
CA THR A 194 72.34 -14.14 22.47
C THR A 194 72.08 -15.38 21.63
N LYS A 195 70.88 -15.94 21.74
CA LYS A 195 70.42 -17.08 20.95
C LYS A 195 69.33 -16.65 19.97
N THR A 196 69.62 -16.76 18.68
CA THR A 196 68.66 -16.49 17.60
C THR A 196 67.92 -17.78 17.25
N LEU A 197 66.59 -17.74 17.32
CA LEU A 197 65.71 -18.84 16.96
C LEU A 197 65.48 -18.92 15.45
N PRO A 198 65.23 -20.12 14.89
CA PRO A 198 64.77 -20.23 13.52
C PRO A 198 63.45 -19.48 13.33
N ILE A 199 63.21 -18.98 12.11
CA ILE A 199 61.95 -18.31 11.76
C ILE A 199 60.79 -19.26 12.04
N ARG A 200 59.79 -18.78 12.79
CA ARG A 200 58.60 -19.55 13.13
C ARG A 200 57.45 -19.21 12.21
N THR A 201 56.86 -20.24 11.62
CA THR A 201 55.73 -20.11 10.70
C THR A 201 54.46 -20.52 11.41
N LEU A 202 53.52 -19.60 11.60
CA LEU A 202 52.21 -19.92 12.17
C LEU A 202 51.23 -20.34 11.07
N GLU A 203 50.56 -21.48 11.27
CA GLU A 203 49.47 -21.93 10.40
C GLU A 203 48.16 -21.26 10.77
N TYR A 204 47.35 -20.90 9.77
CA TYR A 204 46.00 -20.40 9.99
C TYR A 204 45.12 -21.47 10.67
N ASN A 205 44.26 -21.02 11.58
CA ASN A 205 43.09 -21.81 11.91
C ASN A 205 42.16 -21.76 10.70
N ILE A 206 41.79 -22.93 10.18
CA ILE A 206 40.88 -23.06 9.03
C ILE A 206 39.55 -23.63 9.48
N GLY A 207 38.50 -23.23 8.78
CA GLY A 207 37.14 -23.69 9.04
C GLY A 207 36.26 -23.63 7.79
N ASP A 208 35.03 -24.09 7.96
CA ASP A 208 34.00 -24.05 6.94
C ASP A 208 32.98 -22.95 7.28
N LEU A 209 32.56 -22.20 6.28
CA LEU A 209 31.54 -21.18 6.40
C LEU A 209 30.41 -21.45 5.42
N GLU A 210 29.18 -21.43 5.92
CA GLU A 210 27.98 -21.62 5.12
C GLU A 210 26.95 -20.52 5.40
N GLY A 211 26.04 -20.31 4.45
CA GLY A 211 24.92 -19.40 4.62
C GLY A 211 23.91 -19.59 3.50
N THR A 212 22.83 -18.83 3.56
CA THR A 212 21.80 -18.82 2.52
C THR A 212 21.57 -17.41 1.99
N VAL A 213 21.24 -17.33 0.72
CA VAL A 213 20.79 -16.09 0.08
C VAL A 213 19.32 -16.25 -0.29
N ILE A 214 18.50 -15.29 0.13
CA ILE A 214 17.05 -15.29 -0.04
C ILE A 214 16.58 -13.95 -0.61
N THR A 215 15.37 -13.91 -1.16
CA THR A 215 14.74 -12.68 -1.65
C THR A 215 14.29 -11.78 -0.49
N SER A 216 14.17 -10.48 -0.76
CA SER A 216 13.70 -9.50 0.22
C SER A 216 12.17 -9.46 0.41
N ASP A 217 11.40 -10.27 -0.32
CA ASP A 217 9.94 -10.27 -0.27
C ASP A 217 9.39 -10.67 1.12
N ALA A 218 8.09 -10.41 1.33
CA ALA A 218 7.38 -10.80 2.55
C ALA A 218 7.35 -12.33 2.77
N GLN A 219 7.42 -13.10 1.69
CA GLN A 219 7.61 -14.56 1.71
C GLN A 219 8.94 -14.86 0.99
N PRO A 220 10.08 -14.84 1.70
CA PRO A 220 11.39 -14.99 1.09
C PRO A 220 11.56 -16.34 0.40
N GLN A 221 12.13 -16.32 -0.80
CA GLN A 221 12.50 -17.52 -1.55
C GLN A 221 14.01 -17.62 -1.64
N SER A 222 14.54 -18.85 -1.68
CA SER A 222 15.96 -19.08 -1.93
C SER A 222 16.39 -18.58 -3.31
N ILE A 223 17.57 -17.97 -3.38
CA ILE A 223 18.12 -17.46 -4.64
C ILE A 223 19.26 -18.37 -5.10
N GLU A 224 19.04 -19.09 -6.19
CA GLU A 224 20.05 -19.90 -6.89
C GLU A 224 21.00 -19.02 -7.72
N ASN A 225 22.23 -19.47 -7.97
CA ASN A 225 23.20 -18.84 -8.85
C ASN A 225 23.58 -17.40 -8.43
N VAL A 226 23.72 -17.16 -7.13
CA VAL A 226 24.33 -15.93 -6.58
C VAL A 226 25.82 -16.18 -6.42
N HIS A 227 26.65 -15.31 -6.98
CA HIS A 227 28.08 -15.31 -6.73
C HIS A 227 28.35 -14.68 -5.37
N VAL A 228 28.81 -15.49 -4.42
CA VAL A 228 29.18 -15.08 -3.08
C VAL A 228 30.69 -15.17 -2.96
N GLY A 229 31.38 -14.05 -2.74
CA GLY A 229 32.82 -14.07 -2.52
C GLY A 229 33.20 -13.47 -1.18
N TRP A 230 34.38 -13.88 -0.68
CA TRP A 230 34.95 -13.33 0.54
C TRP A 230 36.02 -12.31 0.18
N LYS A 231 35.83 -11.04 0.59
CA LYS A 231 36.73 -9.95 0.24
C LYS A 231 38.13 -10.21 0.80
N GLY A 232 39.14 -10.16 -0.07
CA GLY A 232 40.53 -10.47 0.28
C GLY A 232 40.92 -11.95 0.09
N LEU A 233 39.98 -12.82 -0.24
CA LEU A 233 40.25 -14.19 -0.70
C LEU A 233 39.88 -14.32 -2.18
N ASN A 234 40.63 -15.13 -2.93
CA ASN A 234 40.31 -15.46 -4.33
C ASN A 234 39.27 -16.59 -4.44
N THR A 235 38.44 -16.77 -3.40
CA THR A 235 37.45 -17.85 -3.33
C THR A 235 36.05 -17.28 -3.55
N VAL A 236 35.31 -17.90 -4.46
CA VAL A 236 33.90 -17.59 -4.75
C VAL A 236 33.12 -18.88 -4.64
N SER A 237 31.94 -18.80 -4.02
CA SER A 237 30.94 -19.85 -3.93
C SER A 237 29.70 -19.41 -4.71
N VAL A 238 28.99 -20.37 -5.32
CA VAL A 238 27.75 -20.09 -6.07
C VAL A 238 26.61 -20.79 -5.36
N THR A 239 25.50 -20.08 -5.14
CA THR A 239 24.36 -20.68 -4.43
C THR A 239 23.65 -21.77 -5.25
N GLY A 240 23.29 -22.87 -4.59
CA GLY A 240 22.46 -23.93 -5.18
C GLY A 240 20.97 -23.57 -5.24
N THR A 241 20.12 -24.52 -5.66
CA THR A 241 18.66 -24.34 -5.76
C THR A 241 17.99 -24.03 -4.41
N ASP A 242 18.61 -24.44 -3.30
CA ASP A 242 18.18 -24.13 -1.95
C ASP A 242 18.74 -22.79 -1.43
N GLY A 243 19.47 -22.05 -2.26
CA GLY A 243 20.06 -20.75 -1.94
C GLY A 243 21.30 -20.83 -1.07
N LYS A 244 21.82 -22.04 -0.79
CA LYS A 244 22.99 -22.20 0.08
C LYS A 244 24.30 -21.98 -0.66
N TYR A 245 25.22 -21.29 -0.01
CA TYR A 245 26.63 -21.20 -0.40
C TYR A 245 27.51 -21.78 0.70
N MET A 246 28.70 -22.24 0.31
CA MET A 246 29.67 -22.81 1.25
C MET A 246 31.11 -22.49 0.83
N PHE A 247 31.92 -22.10 1.80
CA PHE A 247 33.36 -21.99 1.73
C PHE A 247 33.95 -23.08 2.62
N LYS A 248 34.83 -23.91 2.08
CA LYS A 248 35.49 -24.98 2.84
C LYS A 248 36.94 -24.64 3.09
N GLN A 249 37.43 -24.97 4.29
CA GLN A 249 38.84 -24.86 4.66
C GLN A 249 39.43 -23.46 4.43
N ILE A 250 38.66 -22.40 4.71
CA ILE A 250 39.13 -21.01 4.61
C ILE A 250 39.65 -20.50 5.97
N PRO A 251 40.55 -19.50 6.01
CA PRO A 251 41.05 -18.93 7.26
C PRO A 251 39.91 -18.39 8.13
N ILE A 252 39.94 -18.71 9.43
CA ILE A 252 39.00 -18.21 10.43
C ILE A 252 39.41 -16.78 10.81
N ASN A 253 38.77 -15.80 10.19
CA ASN A 253 38.94 -14.39 10.50
C ASN A 253 37.65 -13.59 10.28
N ASN A 254 37.60 -12.38 10.86
CA ASN A 254 36.56 -11.42 10.52
C ASN A 254 36.75 -10.93 9.08
N GLY A 255 35.66 -10.75 8.35
CA GLY A 255 35.72 -10.32 6.96
C GLY A 255 34.38 -9.83 6.42
N GLU A 256 34.35 -9.61 5.11
CA GLU A 256 33.20 -9.07 4.39
C GLU A 256 32.88 -9.98 3.20
N LEU A 257 31.64 -10.48 3.17
CA LEU A 257 31.10 -11.18 2.02
C LEU A 257 30.53 -10.17 1.02
N TYR A 258 30.70 -10.42 -0.28
CA TYR A 258 30.03 -9.69 -1.35
C TYR A 258 29.12 -10.64 -2.14
N PHE A 259 27.94 -10.15 -2.51
CA PHE A 259 26.91 -10.91 -3.20
C PHE A 259 26.58 -10.25 -4.53
N GLN A 260 26.67 -11.01 -5.62
CA GLN A 260 26.41 -10.51 -6.97
C GLN A 260 25.54 -11.49 -7.76
N LYS A 261 24.46 -10.96 -8.33
CA LYS A 261 23.59 -11.68 -9.25
C LYS A 261 22.82 -10.69 -10.13
N ASP A 262 22.79 -10.94 -11.43
CA ASP A 262 21.99 -10.14 -12.35
C ASP A 262 20.51 -10.17 -11.96
N GLY A 263 19.85 -9.02 -12.09
CA GLY A 263 18.47 -8.81 -11.63
C GLY A 263 18.35 -8.45 -10.14
N PHE A 264 19.43 -8.55 -9.35
CA PHE A 264 19.48 -8.14 -7.95
C PHE A 264 20.51 -7.03 -7.72
N LYS A 265 20.26 -6.19 -6.73
CA LYS A 265 21.21 -5.17 -6.30
C LYS A 265 22.34 -5.87 -5.56
N SER A 266 23.59 -5.61 -5.97
CA SER A 266 24.75 -6.09 -5.24
C SER A 266 24.75 -5.59 -3.80
N ASP A 267 25.17 -6.44 -2.88
CA ASP A 267 25.18 -6.14 -1.44
C ASP A 267 26.38 -6.80 -0.75
N THR A 268 26.61 -6.41 0.50
CA THR A 268 27.75 -6.86 1.32
C THR A 268 27.29 -7.22 2.73
N LEU A 269 27.99 -8.17 3.37
CA LEU A 269 27.71 -8.59 4.74
C LEU A 269 29.01 -8.73 5.54
N ILE A 270 29.10 -8.03 6.66
CA ILE A 270 30.21 -8.17 7.61
C ILE A 270 30.02 -9.45 8.43
N VAL A 271 31.03 -10.31 8.43
CA VAL A 271 31.05 -11.58 9.17
C VAL A 271 32.08 -11.49 10.30
N GLN A 272 31.63 -11.70 11.54
CA GLN A 272 32.47 -11.78 12.72
C GLN A 272 32.75 -13.24 13.09
N TRP A 273 33.96 -13.77 12.87
CA TRP A 273 34.28 -15.20 13.02
C TRP A 273 35.41 -15.43 14.04
N SER A 274 35.04 -15.82 15.25
CA SER A 274 35.95 -15.96 16.41
C SER A 274 36.19 -17.43 16.79
N VAL A 275 37.14 -18.11 16.15
CA VAL A 275 37.68 -19.46 16.51
C VAL A 275 36.80 -20.72 16.30
N VAL A 276 35.56 -20.63 15.83
CA VAL A 276 34.71 -21.84 15.59
C VAL A 276 35.07 -22.50 14.24
N LYS A 277 35.31 -23.82 14.20
CA LYS A 277 35.65 -24.53 12.94
C LYS A 277 34.55 -24.53 11.87
N ALA A 278 33.29 -24.35 12.25
CA ALA A 278 32.17 -24.23 11.33
C ALA A 278 31.31 -23.02 11.70
N LYS A 279 30.98 -22.15 10.74
CA LYS A 279 30.14 -20.99 10.96
C LYS A 279 29.00 -20.92 9.96
N THR A 280 27.77 -20.94 10.48
CA THR A 280 26.57 -20.64 9.69
C THR A 280 26.24 -19.15 9.84
N VAL A 281 26.13 -18.47 8.70
CA VAL A 281 25.71 -17.06 8.60
C VAL A 281 24.18 -17.00 8.47
N PRO A 282 23.49 -16.06 9.15
CA PRO A 282 22.06 -15.87 8.96
C PRO A 282 21.70 -15.61 7.49
N PRO A 283 20.48 -15.96 7.04
CA PRO A 283 20.06 -15.72 5.66
C PRO A 283 20.23 -14.26 5.24
N HIS A 284 20.94 -14.04 4.13
CA HIS A 284 21.15 -12.70 3.57
C HIS A 284 20.08 -12.39 2.51
N LYS A 285 19.44 -11.23 2.61
CA LYS A 285 18.33 -10.82 1.73
C LYS A 285 18.84 -9.93 0.60
N LEU A 286 18.69 -10.35 -0.65
CA LEU A 286 18.96 -9.50 -1.81
C LEU A 286 17.69 -8.84 -2.33
N LYS A 287 17.83 -7.56 -2.73
CA LYS A 287 16.77 -6.76 -3.32
C LYS A 287 16.78 -6.85 -4.84
N TYR A 288 15.60 -6.91 -5.45
CA TYR A 288 15.46 -6.85 -6.91
C TYR A 288 15.87 -5.48 -7.46
N THR A 289 16.36 -5.46 -8.70
CA THR A 289 16.59 -4.22 -9.47
C THR A 289 15.37 -3.86 -10.33
N HIS A 290 14.65 -4.87 -10.79
CA HIS A 290 13.48 -4.71 -11.66
C HIS A 290 12.29 -5.52 -11.12
N GLY A 291 11.09 -4.98 -11.34
CA GLY A 291 9.84 -5.54 -10.85
C GLY A 291 8.63 -5.18 -11.71
N ASP A 292 7.47 -5.66 -11.30
CA ASP A 292 6.20 -5.38 -11.97
C ASP A 292 5.32 -4.47 -11.09
N LEU A 293 4.82 -3.37 -11.66
CA LEU A 293 3.83 -2.49 -11.03
C LEU A 293 2.48 -2.69 -11.70
N PHE A 294 1.44 -2.99 -10.92
CA PHE A 294 0.10 -3.21 -11.44
C PHE A 294 -0.96 -2.66 -10.48
N GLY A 295 -2.20 -2.58 -10.93
CA GLY A 295 -3.31 -2.16 -10.07
C GLY A 295 -4.54 -1.83 -10.89
N TYR A 296 -5.48 -1.15 -10.23
CA TYR A 296 -6.75 -0.75 -10.84
C TYR A 296 -6.96 0.77 -10.75
N ILE A 297 -7.44 1.38 -11.84
CA ILE A 297 -8.00 2.73 -11.81
C ILE A 297 -9.51 2.60 -11.62
N LEU A 298 -10.00 3.13 -10.50
CA LEU A 298 -11.39 2.98 -10.06
C LEU A 298 -12.09 4.34 -10.00
N THR A 299 -13.40 4.35 -10.25
CA THR A 299 -14.24 5.54 -10.01
C THR A 299 -14.32 5.85 -8.52
N ASN A 300 -14.45 7.14 -8.16
CA ASN A 300 -14.49 7.53 -6.74
C ASN A 300 -15.75 7.08 -6.00
N ASP A 301 -16.88 7.11 -6.67
CA ASP A 301 -18.21 6.84 -6.11
C ASP A 301 -18.53 5.34 -6.02
N THR A 302 -18.40 4.62 -7.14
CA THR A 302 -18.87 3.25 -7.31
C THR A 302 -17.77 2.21 -7.17
N LYS A 303 -16.50 2.66 -7.12
CA LYS A 303 -15.30 1.80 -7.12
C LYS A 303 -15.28 0.80 -8.29
N LEU A 304 -15.90 1.17 -9.41
CA LEU A 304 -15.90 0.39 -10.64
C LEU A 304 -14.64 0.69 -11.44
N GLY A 305 -14.15 -0.32 -12.17
CA GLY A 305 -13.00 -0.19 -13.06
C GLY A 305 -13.25 0.81 -14.18
N VAL A 306 -12.30 1.72 -14.40
CA VAL A 306 -12.37 2.71 -15.49
C VAL A 306 -11.62 2.16 -16.70
N PRO A 307 -12.30 1.78 -17.79
CA PRO A 307 -11.65 1.22 -18.97
C PRO A 307 -11.01 2.28 -19.86
N LYS A 308 -9.93 1.89 -20.56
CA LYS A 308 -9.17 2.74 -21.50
C LYS A 308 -8.76 4.07 -20.88
N ALA A 309 -8.37 4.07 -19.60
CA ALA A 309 -7.72 5.19 -18.94
C ALA A 309 -6.22 5.10 -19.24
N TYR A 310 -5.62 6.22 -19.63
CA TYR A 310 -4.18 6.29 -19.85
C TYR A 310 -3.47 6.34 -18.52
N VAL A 311 -2.56 5.41 -18.27
CA VAL A 311 -1.74 5.34 -17.06
C VAL A 311 -0.29 5.49 -17.47
N ARG A 312 0.43 6.39 -16.81
CA ARG A 312 1.85 6.67 -17.03
C ARG A 312 2.62 6.54 -15.73
N TRP A 313 3.72 5.80 -15.76
CA TRP A 313 4.68 5.72 -14.67
C TRP A 313 5.73 6.84 -14.84
N ASP A 314 6.03 7.62 -13.81
CA ASP A 314 6.92 8.78 -13.95
C ASP A 314 8.42 8.45 -14.09
N LYS A 315 8.84 7.24 -13.69
CA LYS A 315 10.24 6.78 -13.87
C LYS A 315 10.49 6.08 -15.21
N SER A 316 9.48 6.01 -16.08
CA SER A 316 9.66 5.57 -17.46
C SER A 316 8.85 6.44 -18.42
N ASN A 317 9.12 6.32 -19.71
CA ASN A 317 8.26 6.93 -20.74
C ASN A 317 7.12 6.00 -21.16
N THR A 318 6.87 4.93 -20.39
CA THR A 318 5.86 3.92 -20.73
C THR A 318 4.47 4.43 -20.36
N ILE A 319 3.55 4.33 -21.31
CA ILE A 319 2.12 4.58 -21.10
C ILE A 319 1.39 3.27 -21.40
N THR A 320 0.37 2.96 -20.62
CA THR A 320 -0.52 1.83 -20.85
C THR A 320 -1.97 2.28 -20.73
N GLU A 321 -2.89 1.49 -21.28
CA GLU A 321 -4.32 1.70 -21.11
C GLU A 321 -4.90 0.63 -20.21
N THR A 322 -5.87 1.02 -19.36
CA THR A 322 -6.59 0.06 -18.53
C THR A 322 -7.53 -0.81 -19.37
N ASN A 323 -7.71 -2.08 -18.96
CA ASN A 323 -8.70 -2.96 -19.56
C ASN A 323 -10.15 -2.69 -19.05
N ASP A 324 -11.12 -3.52 -19.45
CA ASP A 324 -12.54 -3.38 -19.07
C ASP A 324 -12.80 -3.38 -17.55
N GLN A 325 -11.88 -3.93 -16.76
CA GLN A 325 -11.94 -3.97 -15.30
C GLN A 325 -11.14 -2.84 -14.64
N GLY A 326 -10.57 -1.91 -15.42
CA GLY A 326 -9.70 -0.84 -14.92
C GLY A 326 -8.26 -1.27 -14.62
N TYR A 327 -7.87 -2.50 -14.98
CA TYR A 327 -6.53 -3.04 -14.66
C TYR A 327 -5.45 -2.46 -15.56
N PHE A 328 -4.31 -2.10 -14.98
CA PHE A 328 -3.07 -1.74 -15.70
C PHE A 328 -1.88 -2.57 -15.20
N LYS A 329 -0.84 -2.69 -16.05
CA LYS A 329 0.44 -3.31 -15.68
C LYS A 329 1.62 -2.67 -16.40
N PHE A 330 2.66 -2.35 -15.64
CA PHE A 330 4.02 -2.10 -16.11
C PHE A 330 4.89 -3.28 -15.70
N ALA A 331 5.40 -4.02 -16.69
CA ALA A 331 6.26 -5.17 -16.45
C ALA A 331 7.73 -4.79 -16.54
N ASN A 332 8.57 -5.42 -15.71
CA ASN A 332 10.02 -5.29 -15.75
C ASN A 332 10.54 -3.83 -15.74
N ILE A 333 10.00 -3.01 -14.84
CA ILE A 333 10.45 -1.63 -14.62
C ILE A 333 11.48 -1.57 -13.49
N LEU A 334 12.33 -0.54 -13.49
CA LEU A 334 13.23 -0.26 -12.38
C LEU A 334 12.45 -0.05 -11.07
N ILE A 335 12.89 -0.70 -10.00
CA ILE A 335 12.29 -0.58 -8.66
C ILE A 335 12.80 0.71 -8.01
N GLU A 336 12.01 1.77 -8.15
CA GLU A 336 12.26 3.10 -7.57
C GLU A 336 10.94 3.77 -7.15
N ASN A 337 10.97 4.57 -6.08
CA ASN A 337 9.80 5.32 -5.65
C ASN A 337 9.45 6.41 -6.67
N GLY A 338 8.16 6.56 -6.97
CA GLY A 338 7.70 7.45 -8.03
C GLY A 338 6.20 7.70 -7.96
N THR A 339 5.64 8.16 -9.07
CA THR A 339 4.26 8.60 -9.18
C THR A 339 3.61 7.97 -10.40
N LEU A 340 2.43 7.39 -10.19
CA LEU A 340 1.52 7.02 -11.27
C LEU A 340 0.65 8.22 -11.60
N HIS A 341 0.61 8.61 -12.87
CA HIS A 341 -0.31 9.60 -13.41
C HIS A 341 -1.35 8.89 -14.26
N PHE A 342 -2.60 9.32 -14.17
CA PHE A 342 -3.68 8.72 -14.94
C PHE A 342 -4.69 9.76 -15.42
N GLU A 343 -5.17 9.57 -16.64
CA GLU A 343 -6.12 10.47 -17.29
C GLU A 343 -7.14 9.71 -18.14
N LYS A 344 -8.36 10.26 -18.16
CA LYS A 344 -9.47 9.76 -18.95
C LYS A 344 -10.38 10.93 -19.28
N GLU A 345 -10.87 11.00 -20.51
CA GLU A 345 -11.89 11.98 -20.91
C GLU A 345 -13.15 11.83 -20.03
N GLY A 346 -13.72 12.96 -19.60
CA GLY A 346 -14.82 12.99 -18.62
C GLY A 346 -14.38 12.89 -17.16
N PHE A 347 -13.07 12.80 -16.89
CA PHE A 347 -12.51 12.74 -15.54
C PHE A 347 -11.43 13.80 -15.31
N LYS A 348 -11.25 14.19 -14.05
CA LYS A 348 -10.11 15.01 -13.61
C LYS A 348 -8.84 14.16 -13.71
N LYS A 349 -7.74 14.76 -14.18
CA LYS A 349 -6.42 14.11 -14.15
C LYS A 349 -6.05 13.77 -12.71
N GLY A 350 -5.55 12.56 -12.48
CA GLY A 350 -5.19 12.08 -11.15
C GLY A 350 -3.75 11.58 -11.07
N SER A 351 -3.27 11.45 -9.84
CA SER A 351 -1.97 10.86 -9.54
C SER A 351 -1.92 10.18 -8.18
N VAL A 352 -1.11 9.14 -8.04
CA VAL A 352 -0.86 8.44 -6.77
C VAL A 352 0.62 8.10 -6.61
N GLY A 353 1.16 8.26 -5.41
CA GLY A 353 2.55 7.87 -5.10
C GLY A 353 2.70 6.36 -4.96
N VAL A 354 3.82 5.82 -5.45
CA VAL A 354 4.19 4.40 -5.34
C VAL A 354 5.50 4.31 -4.58
N PHE A 355 5.48 3.54 -3.47
CA PHE A 355 6.63 3.33 -2.61
C PHE A 355 6.99 1.84 -2.55
N TRP A 356 8.21 1.48 -2.94
CA TRP A 356 8.71 0.11 -2.96
C TRP A 356 9.46 -0.20 -1.66
N GLU A 357 9.24 -1.40 -1.10
CA GLU A 357 9.91 -1.89 0.12
C GLU A 357 10.88 -3.06 -0.15
N GLY A 358 11.08 -3.41 -1.41
CA GLY A 358 11.99 -4.48 -1.87
C GLY A 358 11.29 -5.68 -2.49
N GLU A 359 9.97 -5.63 -2.65
CA GLU A 359 9.15 -6.60 -3.36
C GLU A 359 9.41 -6.63 -4.87
N LYS A 360 9.34 -7.81 -5.48
CA LYS A 360 9.40 -7.95 -6.96
C LYS A 360 8.17 -7.39 -7.66
N THR A 361 7.01 -7.43 -7.00
CA THR A 361 5.74 -7.01 -7.58
C THR A 361 5.00 -6.06 -6.65
N LYS A 362 4.54 -4.93 -7.18
CA LYS A 362 3.82 -3.89 -6.44
C LYS A 362 2.42 -3.72 -6.99
N ARG A 363 1.43 -3.88 -6.11
CA ARG A 363 0.05 -3.46 -6.39
C ARG A 363 -0.15 -2.03 -5.91
N GLN A 364 -0.62 -1.15 -6.80
CA GLN A 364 -1.07 0.19 -6.46
C GLN A 364 -2.39 0.51 -7.17
N ASP A 365 -3.48 0.52 -6.42
CA ASP A 365 -4.76 0.97 -6.93
C ASP A 365 -4.87 2.50 -6.80
N ALA A 366 -5.66 3.12 -7.69
CA ALA A 366 -5.89 4.55 -7.71
C ALA A 366 -7.34 4.86 -8.00
N VAL A 367 -7.76 6.05 -7.59
CA VAL A 367 -9.14 6.51 -7.74
C VAL A 367 -9.15 7.77 -8.59
N ILE A 368 -10.07 7.85 -9.55
CA ILE A 368 -10.24 8.99 -10.45
C ILE A 368 -11.63 9.62 -10.26
N GLU A 369 -11.69 10.95 -10.27
CA GLU A 369 -12.93 11.72 -10.07
C GLU A 369 -13.49 12.20 -11.41
N TYR A 370 -14.82 12.24 -11.53
CA TYR A 370 -15.47 12.84 -12.69
C TYR A 370 -15.12 14.32 -12.81
N SER A 371 -14.97 14.77 -14.06
CA SER A 371 -15.05 16.19 -14.36
C SER A 371 -16.49 16.64 -14.14
N SER A 372 -16.66 17.75 -13.43
CA SER A 372 -17.98 18.33 -13.17
C SER A 372 -18.13 19.69 -13.85
N GLY A 373 -19.36 20.01 -14.17
CA GLY A 373 -19.77 21.23 -14.84
C GLY A 373 -21.06 21.78 -14.26
N THR A 374 -21.50 22.90 -14.82
CA THR A 374 -22.70 23.62 -14.40
C THR A 374 -23.71 23.65 -15.54
N LEU A 375 -24.98 23.38 -15.22
CA LEU A 375 -26.08 23.43 -16.16
C LEU A 375 -27.16 24.40 -15.68
N SER A 376 -27.65 25.26 -16.56
CA SER A 376 -28.75 26.18 -16.23
C SER A 376 -29.69 26.45 -17.40
N GLY A 377 -30.92 26.81 -17.06
CA GLY A 377 -31.97 27.13 -18.02
C GLY A 377 -33.26 27.55 -17.35
N TYR A 378 -34.32 27.61 -18.14
CA TYR A 378 -35.67 27.96 -17.68
C TYR A 378 -36.67 26.87 -18.06
N VAL A 379 -37.58 26.58 -17.14
CA VAL A 379 -38.78 25.78 -17.39
C VAL A 379 -39.97 26.72 -17.56
N ARG A 380 -40.68 26.59 -18.69
CA ARG A 380 -41.88 27.38 -18.98
C ARG A 380 -43.01 26.50 -19.50
N THR A 381 -44.21 27.04 -19.56
CA THR A 381 -45.38 26.39 -20.19
C THR A 381 -45.16 26.20 -21.70
N GLU A 382 -45.80 25.21 -22.32
CA GLU A 382 -45.69 24.97 -23.76
C GLU A 382 -46.45 26.02 -24.57
N LYS A 383 -47.66 26.39 -24.13
CA LYS A 383 -48.50 27.37 -24.79
C LYS A 383 -47.89 28.77 -24.78
N LEU A 384 -48.12 29.50 -25.87
CA LEU A 384 -47.80 30.93 -25.97
C LEU A 384 -48.93 31.82 -25.40
N PRO A 385 -48.61 32.91 -24.67
CA PRO A 385 -47.27 33.31 -24.25
C PRO A 385 -46.74 32.39 -23.13
N ARG A 386 -45.45 32.03 -23.23
CA ARG A 386 -44.80 31.10 -22.30
C ARG A 386 -44.67 31.71 -20.91
N VAL A 387 -45.23 31.04 -19.91
CA VAL A 387 -45.20 31.47 -18.50
C VAL A 387 -44.19 30.61 -17.72
N PRO A 388 -43.41 31.18 -16.79
CA PRO A 388 -42.53 30.41 -15.91
C PRO A 388 -43.25 29.35 -15.08
N ILE A 389 -42.61 28.18 -14.91
CA ILE A 389 -43.11 27.11 -14.04
C ILE A 389 -42.17 26.96 -12.84
N ALA A 390 -42.65 27.39 -11.67
CA ALA A 390 -41.93 27.28 -10.41
C ALA A 390 -42.03 25.90 -9.77
N ARG A 391 -41.02 25.54 -8.95
CA ARG A 391 -40.95 24.27 -8.22
C ARG A 391 -41.13 23.04 -9.14
N THR A 392 -40.51 23.09 -10.31
CA THR A 392 -40.36 21.94 -11.21
C THR A 392 -39.13 21.16 -10.76
N LYS A 393 -39.28 19.87 -10.52
CA LYS A 393 -38.15 19.00 -10.20
C LYS A 393 -37.29 18.83 -11.44
N VAL A 394 -36.02 19.17 -11.32
CA VAL A 394 -35.01 19.02 -12.36
C VAL A 394 -33.96 18.05 -11.86
N TYR A 395 -33.70 16.99 -12.62
CA TYR A 395 -32.71 16.00 -12.20
C TYR A 395 -31.93 15.36 -13.33
N TRP A 396 -30.67 15.03 -13.01
CA TRP A 396 -29.77 14.28 -13.88
C TRP A 396 -29.73 12.82 -13.43
N LYS A 397 -30.39 11.93 -14.19
CA LYS A 397 -30.68 10.54 -13.77
C LYS A 397 -29.43 9.74 -13.40
N ASN A 398 -28.29 10.01 -14.01
CA ASN A 398 -27.07 9.25 -13.76
C ASN A 398 -26.46 9.52 -12.37
N HIS A 399 -26.78 10.65 -11.72
CA HIS A 399 -26.08 11.08 -10.49
C HIS A 399 -27.02 11.58 -9.37
N SER A 400 -28.33 11.33 -9.48
CA SER A 400 -29.33 11.65 -8.43
C SER A 400 -29.30 13.11 -7.95
N VAL A 401 -28.83 14.04 -8.77
CA VAL A 401 -28.87 15.46 -8.45
C VAL A 401 -30.27 15.95 -8.71
N VAL A 402 -30.95 16.45 -7.67
CA VAL A 402 -32.32 16.98 -7.76
C VAL A 402 -32.33 18.44 -7.31
N LYS A 403 -32.85 19.32 -8.17
CA LYS A 403 -33.11 20.73 -7.88
C LYS A 403 -34.55 21.07 -8.21
N GLU A 404 -35.03 22.19 -7.67
CA GLU A 404 -36.32 22.75 -8.05
C GLU A 404 -36.10 24.11 -8.73
N THR A 405 -36.94 24.43 -9.72
CA THR A 405 -36.95 25.77 -10.31
C THR A 405 -37.46 26.82 -9.32
N ASP A 406 -36.94 28.05 -9.44
CA ASP A 406 -37.43 29.20 -8.69
C ASP A 406 -38.74 29.77 -9.25
N GLU A 407 -39.24 30.87 -8.67
CA GLU A 407 -40.47 31.55 -9.10
C GLU A 407 -40.40 32.13 -10.52
N ALA A 408 -39.18 32.35 -11.05
CA ALA A 408 -38.95 32.76 -12.44
C ALA A 408 -38.79 31.56 -13.39
N GLY A 409 -38.99 30.33 -12.88
CA GLY A 409 -38.81 29.08 -13.62
C GLY A 409 -37.34 28.76 -13.90
N TYR A 410 -36.39 29.50 -13.32
CA TYR A 410 -34.97 29.29 -13.51
C TYR A 410 -34.47 28.12 -12.67
N TYR A 411 -33.54 27.35 -13.21
CA TYR A 411 -32.80 26.34 -12.47
C TYR A 411 -31.31 26.42 -12.76
N LYS A 412 -30.52 26.06 -11.74
CA LYS A 412 -29.07 25.88 -11.84
C LYS A 412 -28.69 24.61 -11.10
N ILE A 413 -27.97 23.73 -11.78
CA ILE A 413 -27.39 22.52 -11.22
C ILE A 413 -25.88 22.63 -11.35
N ASP A 414 -25.22 22.77 -10.21
CA ASP A 414 -23.76 22.68 -10.11
C ASP A 414 -23.33 21.22 -9.94
N ASP A 415 -22.05 20.94 -10.16
CA ASP A 415 -21.44 19.62 -10.00
C ASP A 415 -22.08 18.48 -10.83
N VAL A 416 -22.57 18.80 -12.03
CA VAL A 416 -23.08 17.80 -12.97
C VAL A 416 -21.89 17.15 -13.68
N PRO A 417 -21.77 15.82 -13.69
CA PRO A 417 -20.71 15.15 -14.47
C PRO A 417 -20.78 15.55 -15.93
N THR A 418 -19.63 15.89 -16.53
CA THR A 418 -19.54 16.34 -17.92
C THR A 418 -19.59 15.20 -18.93
N THR A 419 -20.39 14.17 -18.64
CA THR A 419 -20.74 13.10 -19.57
C THR A 419 -22.06 13.45 -20.26
N ASP A 420 -22.15 13.22 -21.57
CA ASP A 420 -23.40 13.46 -22.31
C ASP A 420 -24.57 12.65 -21.73
N GLY A 421 -25.78 13.22 -21.77
CA GLY A 421 -26.95 12.58 -21.17
C GLY A 421 -28.19 13.47 -21.15
N HIS A 422 -29.24 13.02 -20.47
CA HIS A 422 -30.51 13.74 -20.37
C HIS A 422 -30.70 14.40 -19.00
N VAL A 423 -31.16 15.66 -19.02
CA VAL A 423 -31.79 16.33 -17.88
C VAL A 423 -33.29 16.09 -17.96
N TYR A 424 -33.91 15.66 -16.87
CA TYR A 424 -35.35 15.40 -16.78
C TYR A 424 -36.06 16.45 -15.95
N PHE A 425 -37.31 16.73 -16.31
CA PHE A 425 -38.14 17.75 -15.72
C PHE A 425 -39.51 17.18 -15.36
N GLU A 426 -39.90 17.30 -14.09
CA GLU A 426 -41.16 16.78 -13.59
C GLU A 426 -41.90 17.82 -12.75
N LYS A 427 -43.18 18.01 -13.08
CA LYS A 427 -44.11 18.86 -12.32
C LYS A 427 -45.50 18.24 -12.31
N THR A 428 -46.09 18.09 -11.13
CA THR A 428 -47.48 17.63 -11.02
C THR A 428 -48.42 18.54 -11.81
N GLY A 429 -49.30 17.94 -12.60
CA GLY A 429 -50.21 18.66 -13.50
C GLY A 429 -49.61 19.00 -14.86
N PHE A 430 -48.37 18.60 -15.14
CA PHE A 430 -47.72 18.76 -16.43
C PHE A 430 -47.15 17.41 -16.91
N SER A 431 -47.03 17.25 -18.22
CA SER A 431 -46.32 16.13 -18.84
C SER A 431 -44.82 16.26 -18.55
N PRO A 432 -44.15 15.17 -18.12
CA PRO A 432 -42.71 15.19 -17.93
C PRO A 432 -41.99 15.29 -19.28
N ASP A 433 -40.84 15.98 -19.29
CA ASP A 433 -40.02 16.15 -20.49
C ASP A 433 -38.52 16.06 -20.16
N SER A 434 -37.67 16.04 -21.19
CA SER A 434 -36.22 15.97 -21.04
C SER A 434 -35.45 16.74 -22.12
N VAL A 435 -34.27 17.23 -21.76
CA VAL A 435 -33.32 17.85 -22.69
C VAL A 435 -32.07 16.99 -22.77
N TYR A 436 -31.65 16.63 -24.00
CA TYR A 436 -30.36 15.97 -24.22
C TYR A 436 -29.23 17.01 -24.21
N VAL A 437 -28.20 16.73 -23.41
CA VAL A 437 -27.09 17.63 -23.12
C VAL A 437 -25.82 17.02 -23.67
N GLN A 438 -25.14 17.80 -24.52
CA GLN A 438 -23.83 17.49 -25.07
C GLN A 438 -22.80 18.46 -24.49
N TRP A 439 -21.85 17.96 -23.71
CA TRP A 439 -20.86 18.80 -23.04
C TRP A 439 -19.75 19.27 -23.98
N GLY A 440 -19.28 18.37 -24.86
CA GLY A 440 -18.10 18.64 -25.68
C GLY A 440 -16.90 19.05 -24.80
N THR A 441 -16.29 20.20 -25.09
CA THR A 441 -15.16 20.76 -24.31
C THR A 441 -15.58 21.77 -23.25
N LYS A 442 -16.88 22.01 -23.06
CA LYS A 442 -17.40 23.00 -22.12
C LYS A 442 -17.65 22.38 -20.75
N ASN A 443 -17.48 23.18 -19.71
CA ASN A 443 -17.83 22.87 -18.33
C ASN A 443 -19.01 23.70 -17.81
N GLU A 444 -19.56 24.60 -18.63
CA GLU A 444 -20.75 25.38 -18.32
C GLU A 444 -21.67 25.43 -19.53
N LEU A 445 -22.92 25.00 -19.34
CA LEU A 445 -23.97 25.02 -20.34
C LEU A 445 -25.16 25.81 -19.83
N THR A 446 -25.39 26.96 -20.45
CA THR A 446 -26.55 27.82 -20.18
C THR A 446 -27.65 27.60 -21.22
N ASN A 447 -28.84 28.14 -20.96
CA ASN A 447 -29.99 28.13 -21.87
C ASN A 447 -30.53 26.75 -22.23
N GLN A 448 -30.41 25.79 -21.32
CA GLN A 448 -31.02 24.47 -21.44
C GLN A 448 -32.51 24.54 -21.07
N ASN A 449 -33.27 25.26 -21.89
CA ASN A 449 -34.68 25.54 -21.63
C ASN A 449 -35.56 24.34 -22.03
N VAL A 450 -36.64 24.14 -21.29
CA VAL A 450 -37.66 23.13 -21.58
C VAL A 450 -39.05 23.75 -21.48
N PHE A 451 -40.00 23.20 -22.23
CA PHE A 451 -41.39 23.64 -22.24
C PHE A 451 -42.28 22.47 -21.83
N LEU A 452 -42.91 22.58 -20.66
CA LEU A 452 -43.80 21.51 -20.16
C LEU A 452 -45.24 21.81 -20.53
N ASN A 453 -45.93 20.79 -21.01
CA ASN A 453 -47.34 20.86 -21.38
C ASN A 453 -48.24 20.50 -20.21
N ALA A 454 -49.24 21.32 -19.89
CA ALA A 454 -50.21 21.05 -18.85
C ALA A 454 -51.06 19.82 -19.21
N ILE A 455 -51.41 19.04 -18.20
CA ILE A 455 -52.33 17.91 -18.35
C ILE A 455 -53.72 18.42 -17.96
N PRO A 456 -54.70 18.43 -18.90
CA PRO A 456 -56.07 18.79 -18.58
C PRO A 456 -56.65 17.88 -17.49
N ARG A 457 -57.55 18.42 -16.68
CA ARG A 457 -58.20 17.71 -15.58
C ARG A 457 -59.67 17.50 -15.86
N LEU A 458 -60.14 16.28 -15.62
CA LEU A 458 -61.56 15.97 -15.57
C LEU A 458 -62.16 16.50 -14.27
N ASP A 459 -63.05 17.48 -14.36
CA ASP A 459 -63.75 18.04 -13.19
C ASP A 459 -65.05 17.30 -12.92
N ASP A 460 -65.78 16.92 -13.97
CA ASP A 460 -67.07 16.22 -13.86
C ASP A 460 -67.36 15.35 -15.08
N ILE A 461 -68.11 14.27 -14.89
CA ILE A 461 -68.56 13.37 -15.95
C ILE A 461 -69.92 12.73 -15.60
N ALA A 462 -70.87 12.90 -16.51
CA ALA A 462 -72.18 12.26 -16.46
C ALA A 462 -72.39 11.42 -17.72
N ILE A 463 -72.70 10.14 -17.54
CA ILE A 463 -73.01 9.21 -18.62
C ILE A 463 -74.36 8.55 -18.29
N PHE A 464 -75.38 8.87 -19.07
CA PHE A 464 -76.75 8.45 -18.78
C PHE A 464 -77.55 8.18 -20.03
N SER A 465 -78.59 7.37 -19.90
CA SER A 465 -79.47 6.99 -20.99
C SER A 465 -80.74 7.84 -21.04
N VAL A 466 -81.27 8.05 -22.24
CA VAL A 466 -82.57 8.68 -22.49
C VAL A 466 -83.39 7.74 -23.35
N VAL A 467 -84.48 7.21 -22.77
CA VAL A 467 -85.42 6.32 -23.45
C VAL A 467 -86.71 7.08 -23.74
N THR A 468 -87.05 7.22 -25.01
CA THR A 468 -88.31 7.83 -25.45
C THR A 468 -89.24 6.76 -26.01
N ASN A 469 -90.33 6.49 -25.31
CA ASN A 469 -91.35 5.53 -25.74
C ASN A 469 -92.28 6.18 -26.77
N LYS A 470 -92.53 5.50 -27.90
CA LYS A 470 -93.30 6.01 -29.04
C LYS A 470 -94.46 5.07 -29.39
N PHE A 471 -95.26 5.49 -30.37
CA PHE A 471 -96.24 4.66 -31.06
C PHE A 471 -95.72 4.26 -32.45
N PRO A 472 -96.04 3.05 -32.95
CA PRO A 472 -96.64 1.91 -32.24
C PRO A 472 -95.87 1.40 -31.01
N THR A 473 -96.50 0.60 -30.15
CA THR A 473 -96.01 0.24 -28.79
C THR A 473 -94.62 -0.40 -28.73
N GLU A 474 -94.21 -1.05 -29.81
CA GLU A 474 -92.92 -1.71 -30.00
C GLU A 474 -91.77 -0.72 -30.28
N PHE A 475 -92.07 0.55 -30.59
CA PHE A 475 -91.06 1.55 -30.89
C PHE A 475 -90.65 2.33 -29.65
N LYS A 476 -89.37 2.27 -29.34
CA LYS A 476 -88.69 3.17 -28.41
C LYS A 476 -87.38 3.65 -29.02
N THR A 477 -86.96 4.85 -28.66
CA THR A 477 -85.64 5.37 -29.02
C THR A 477 -84.80 5.44 -27.76
N THR A 478 -83.68 4.73 -27.73
CA THR A 478 -82.70 4.82 -26.64
C THR A 478 -81.49 5.58 -27.14
N ARG A 479 -81.07 6.61 -26.39
CA ARG A 479 -79.85 7.37 -26.61
C ARG A 479 -78.96 7.33 -25.38
N LEU A 480 -77.66 7.42 -25.60
CA LEU A 480 -76.66 7.62 -24.56
C LEU A 480 -76.22 9.09 -24.60
N THR A 481 -76.24 9.78 -23.47
CA THR A 481 -75.69 11.12 -23.35
C THR A 481 -74.39 11.04 -22.56
N VAL A 482 -73.33 11.66 -23.08
CA VAL A 482 -72.10 11.91 -22.34
C VAL A 482 -71.96 13.40 -22.18
N GLN A 483 -71.76 13.85 -20.94
CA GLN A 483 -71.52 15.24 -20.58
C GLN A 483 -70.31 15.30 -19.65
N THR A 484 -69.37 16.22 -19.92
CA THR A 484 -68.15 16.35 -19.12
C THR A 484 -67.69 17.80 -18.99
N LYS A 485 -67.12 18.13 -17.82
CA LYS A 485 -66.45 19.40 -17.54
C LYS A 485 -64.96 19.15 -17.36
N ILE A 486 -64.17 20.00 -18.00
CA ILE A 486 -62.72 19.88 -18.07
C ILE A 486 -62.14 21.25 -17.74
N SER A 487 -61.11 21.26 -16.91
CA SER A 487 -60.26 22.42 -16.67
C SER A 487 -58.86 22.14 -17.19
N ASP A 488 -58.21 23.18 -17.66
CA ASP A 488 -56.82 23.12 -18.10
C ASP A 488 -56.07 24.36 -17.62
N ALA A 489 -54.81 24.18 -17.20
CA ALA A 489 -54.03 25.27 -16.60
C ALA A 489 -53.61 26.31 -17.65
N GLU A 490 -53.41 25.89 -18.89
CA GLU A 490 -53.01 26.74 -20.01
C GLU A 490 -54.24 27.27 -20.78
N ASN A 491 -55.43 26.71 -20.52
CA ASN A 491 -56.70 26.92 -21.23
C ASN A 491 -56.55 26.69 -22.74
N ASP A 492 -55.95 25.57 -23.15
CA ASP A 492 -55.67 25.26 -24.55
C ASP A 492 -56.21 23.91 -25.04
N VAL A 493 -57.29 23.45 -24.41
CA VAL A 493 -58.12 22.36 -24.94
C VAL A 493 -58.62 22.74 -26.34
N ASP A 494 -58.24 21.93 -27.35
CA ASP A 494 -58.65 22.06 -28.75
C ASP A 494 -59.92 21.25 -29.02
N SER A 495 -59.93 19.99 -28.57
CA SER A 495 -61.06 19.07 -28.79
C SER A 495 -61.14 17.99 -27.70
N VAL A 496 -62.35 17.47 -27.48
CA VAL A 496 -62.65 16.46 -26.45
C VAL A 496 -63.38 15.31 -27.11
N PHE A 497 -63.03 14.09 -26.73
CA PHE A 497 -63.53 12.86 -27.32
C PHE A 497 -63.97 11.88 -26.23
N VAL A 498 -64.92 11.03 -26.58
CA VAL A 498 -65.22 9.80 -25.87
C VAL A 498 -64.48 8.65 -26.54
N GLN A 499 -63.88 7.78 -25.73
CA GLN A 499 -63.23 6.58 -26.21
C GLN A 499 -63.78 5.35 -25.48
N CYS A 500 -64.21 4.35 -26.24
CA CYS A 500 -64.50 3.01 -25.71
C CYS A 500 -63.66 2.00 -26.47
N LYS A 501 -62.56 1.54 -25.87
CA LYS A 501 -61.60 0.63 -26.50
C LYS A 501 -62.23 -0.72 -26.83
N GLU A 502 -63.10 -1.23 -25.95
CA GLU A 502 -63.82 -2.50 -26.13
C GLU A 502 -64.70 -2.52 -27.38
N LEU A 503 -65.25 -1.36 -27.78
CA LEU A 503 -66.13 -1.21 -28.93
C LEU A 503 -65.43 -0.55 -30.12
N ASN A 504 -64.13 -0.23 -30.00
CA ASN A 504 -63.37 0.53 -30.98
C ASN A 504 -64.06 1.86 -31.37
N VAL A 505 -64.53 2.60 -30.37
CA VAL A 505 -65.21 3.90 -30.53
C VAL A 505 -64.27 5.02 -30.13
N PHE A 506 -64.19 6.06 -30.97
CA PHE A 506 -63.47 7.30 -30.70
C PHE A 506 -64.20 8.46 -31.37
N GLU A 507 -65.02 9.17 -30.62
CA GLU A 507 -66.00 10.13 -31.16
C GLU A 507 -65.91 11.48 -30.46
N PRO A 508 -66.01 12.62 -31.16
CA PRO A 508 -65.91 13.94 -30.55
C PRO A 508 -67.16 14.32 -29.74
N LEU A 509 -66.94 15.07 -28.67
CA LEU A 509 -67.94 15.85 -27.94
C LEU A 509 -67.97 17.29 -28.43
N GLN A 510 -69.09 17.98 -28.22
CA GLN A 510 -69.26 19.37 -28.60
C GLN A 510 -69.38 20.26 -27.36
N TYR A 511 -68.71 21.41 -27.35
CA TYR A 511 -68.83 22.34 -26.24
C TYR A 511 -70.18 23.06 -26.29
N ASN A 512 -70.98 22.93 -25.23
CA ASN A 512 -72.25 23.63 -25.08
C ASN A 512 -72.08 24.84 -24.15
N LEU A 513 -72.36 26.03 -24.68
CA LEU A 513 -72.23 27.31 -23.96
C LEU A 513 -73.20 27.45 -22.78
N SER A 514 -74.38 26.84 -22.88
CA SER A 514 -75.44 26.93 -21.86
C SER A 514 -75.10 26.10 -20.62
N THR A 515 -74.61 24.87 -20.83
CA THR A 515 -74.24 23.94 -19.76
C THR A 515 -72.78 24.11 -19.31
N LYS A 516 -71.97 24.83 -20.11
CA LYS A 516 -70.52 25.00 -19.93
C LYS A 516 -69.78 23.66 -19.83
N SER A 517 -70.20 22.69 -20.64
CA SER A 517 -69.66 21.33 -20.67
C SER A 517 -69.52 20.85 -22.11
N PHE A 518 -68.61 19.89 -22.31
CA PHE A 518 -68.54 19.11 -23.53
C PHE A 518 -69.58 18.00 -23.48
N GLU A 519 -70.47 17.93 -24.46
CA GLU A 519 -71.56 16.97 -24.48
C GLU A 519 -71.90 16.50 -25.89
N ARG A 520 -72.48 15.29 -25.98
CA ARG A 520 -73.06 14.72 -27.19
C ARG A 520 -74.03 13.61 -26.83
N GLU A 521 -75.09 13.48 -27.63
CA GLU A 521 -75.96 12.31 -27.64
C GLU A 521 -75.49 11.31 -28.70
N PHE A 522 -75.53 10.03 -28.34
CA PHE A 522 -75.10 8.92 -29.15
C PHE A 522 -76.23 7.90 -29.31
N ASN A 523 -76.35 7.36 -30.52
CA ASN A 523 -77.20 6.21 -30.82
C ASN A 523 -76.37 4.91 -30.86
N SER A 524 -77.03 3.78 -31.12
CA SER A 524 -76.38 2.47 -31.16
C SER A 524 -75.33 2.36 -32.28
N ALA A 525 -75.56 2.98 -33.44
CA ALA A 525 -74.61 2.99 -34.55
C ALA A 525 -73.34 3.80 -34.24
N ASP A 526 -73.46 4.94 -33.54
CA ASP A 526 -72.30 5.74 -33.10
C ASP A 526 -71.36 4.92 -32.21
N PHE A 527 -71.91 4.01 -31.39
CA PHE A 527 -71.15 3.12 -30.51
C PHE A 527 -70.84 1.75 -31.12
N LYS A 528 -71.19 1.53 -32.40
CA LYS A 528 -70.95 0.27 -33.13
C LYS A 528 -71.57 -0.96 -32.44
N VAL A 529 -72.76 -0.78 -31.86
CA VAL A 529 -73.54 -1.83 -31.20
C VAL A 529 -74.92 -1.94 -31.83
N ASP A 530 -75.57 -3.09 -31.70
CA ASP A 530 -76.95 -3.25 -32.16
C ASP A 530 -77.94 -2.51 -31.25
N TYR A 531 -77.67 -2.53 -29.94
CA TYR A 531 -78.51 -1.94 -28.89
C TYR A 531 -77.66 -1.21 -27.86
N VAL A 532 -78.16 -0.07 -27.36
CA VAL A 532 -77.46 0.75 -26.34
C VAL A 532 -77.19 -0.04 -25.06
N ASP A 533 -78.03 -1.04 -24.74
CA ASP A 533 -77.86 -1.95 -23.59
C ASP A 533 -76.50 -2.66 -23.58
N GLN A 534 -75.91 -2.90 -24.76
CA GLN A 534 -74.57 -3.51 -24.88
C GLN A 534 -73.45 -2.59 -24.35
N ILE A 535 -73.73 -1.31 -24.11
CA ILE A 535 -72.76 -0.33 -23.59
C ILE A 535 -72.72 -0.35 -22.05
N ILE A 536 -73.74 -0.91 -21.38
CA ILE A 536 -73.82 -0.93 -19.92
C ILE A 536 -72.56 -1.56 -19.32
N GLY A 537 -71.94 -0.87 -18.37
CA GLY A 537 -70.74 -1.33 -17.67
C GLY A 537 -69.42 -1.19 -18.44
N LYS A 538 -69.44 -0.83 -19.73
CA LYS A 538 -68.21 -0.61 -20.52
C LYS A 538 -67.53 0.69 -20.14
N ASN A 539 -66.19 0.67 -20.15
CA ASN A 539 -65.40 1.87 -19.86
C ASN A 539 -65.52 2.87 -21.01
N ILE A 540 -65.99 4.07 -20.67
CA ILE A 540 -66.03 5.23 -21.56
C ILE A 540 -65.03 6.24 -20.99
N GLU A 541 -63.89 6.34 -21.65
CA GLU A 541 -62.79 7.24 -21.34
C GLU A 541 -63.04 8.62 -21.98
N ILE A 542 -62.65 9.68 -21.28
CA ILE A 542 -62.60 11.03 -21.82
C ILE A 542 -61.17 11.31 -22.26
N VAL A 543 -61.02 11.59 -23.55
CA VAL A 543 -59.73 11.90 -24.17
C VAL A 543 -59.76 13.36 -24.61
N VAL A 544 -58.79 14.13 -24.14
CA VAL A 544 -58.61 15.53 -24.49
C VAL A 544 -57.46 15.66 -25.44
N LYS A 545 -57.64 16.50 -26.46
CA LYS A 545 -56.59 16.94 -27.35
C LYS A 545 -56.41 18.44 -27.18
N ASP A 546 -55.18 18.86 -26.98
CA ASP A 546 -54.81 20.27 -26.87
C ASP A 546 -54.45 20.90 -28.24
N VAL A 547 -54.09 22.18 -28.22
CA VAL A 547 -53.63 22.89 -29.41
C VAL A 547 -52.29 22.38 -29.95
N SER A 548 -51.41 21.80 -29.11
CA SER A 548 -50.14 21.19 -29.53
C SER A 548 -50.34 19.79 -30.15
N LYS A 549 -51.59 19.31 -30.17
CA LYS A 549 -52.06 18.04 -30.73
C LYS A 549 -51.66 16.82 -29.88
N GLN A 550 -51.21 17.02 -28.66
CA GLN A 550 -51.01 15.96 -27.68
C GLN A 550 -52.38 15.46 -27.16
N GLN A 551 -52.45 14.19 -26.79
CA GLN A 551 -53.67 13.56 -26.29
C GLN A 551 -53.51 13.08 -24.85
N PHE A 552 -54.54 13.31 -24.04
CA PHE A 552 -54.58 12.94 -22.63
C PHE A 552 -55.86 12.17 -22.32
N THR A 553 -55.75 10.96 -21.78
CA THR A 553 -56.89 10.28 -21.15
C THR A 553 -57.02 10.79 -19.72
N ILE A 554 -58.04 11.62 -19.46
CA ILE A 554 -58.15 12.38 -18.20
C ILE A 554 -59.10 11.76 -17.19
N GLY A 555 -59.84 10.73 -17.58
CA GLY A 555 -60.68 9.94 -16.70
C GLY A 555 -61.65 9.05 -17.46
N LEU A 556 -62.47 8.31 -16.73
CA LEU A 556 -63.46 7.40 -17.29
C LEU A 556 -64.69 7.29 -16.40
N SER A 557 -65.80 6.85 -17.00
CA SER A 557 -66.99 6.40 -16.29
C SER A 557 -67.69 5.31 -17.10
N THR A 558 -68.85 4.86 -16.64
CA THR A 558 -69.64 3.82 -17.31
C THR A 558 -71.12 4.16 -17.27
N LEU A 559 -71.86 3.75 -18.31
CA LEU A 559 -73.32 3.71 -18.25
C LEU A 559 -73.73 2.66 -17.21
N LYS A 560 -74.45 3.08 -16.17
CA LYS A 560 -74.82 2.19 -15.05
C LYS A 560 -76.01 1.30 -15.36
N ARG A 561 -77.03 1.84 -16.03
CA ARG A 561 -78.27 1.14 -16.38
C ARG A 561 -79.03 1.88 -17.48
N ILE A 562 -80.06 1.24 -18.01
CA ILE A 562 -81.06 1.85 -18.87
C ILE A 562 -82.43 1.56 -18.26
N ILE A 563 -83.28 2.58 -18.19
CA ILE A 563 -84.66 2.43 -17.71
C ILE A 563 -85.48 1.80 -18.82
N THR A 564 -85.91 0.56 -18.64
CA THR A 564 -86.57 -0.25 -19.68
C THR A 564 -88.01 -0.61 -19.34
N GLU A 565 -88.41 -0.41 -18.09
CA GLU A 565 -89.73 -0.69 -17.57
C GLU A 565 -90.79 0.24 -18.22
N ASP A 566 -91.98 -0.30 -18.51
CA ASP A 566 -93.05 0.47 -19.13
C ASP A 566 -93.63 1.52 -18.17
N ILE A 567 -93.84 2.72 -18.69
CA ILE A 567 -94.49 3.83 -17.98
C ILE A 567 -95.91 3.99 -18.53
N ILE A 568 -96.90 3.60 -17.72
CA ILE A 568 -98.31 3.52 -18.14
C ILE A 568 -99.09 4.74 -17.63
N THR A 569 -99.60 5.55 -18.56
CA THR A 569 -100.49 6.68 -18.27
C THR A 569 -101.96 6.26 -18.27
N HIS A 570 -102.76 6.85 -17.38
CA HIS A 570 -104.19 6.60 -17.23
C HIS A 570 -105.06 7.75 -17.76
N SER A 571 -104.82 8.97 -17.29
CA SER A 571 -105.66 10.14 -17.64
C SER A 571 -104.85 11.44 -17.59
N PRO A 572 -105.16 12.45 -18.42
CA PRO A 572 -106.03 12.38 -19.58
C PRO A 572 -105.37 11.61 -20.74
N LYS A 573 -106.15 10.91 -21.55
CA LYS A 573 -105.66 10.05 -22.63
C LYS A 573 -106.71 9.91 -23.71
N ALA A 574 -106.29 9.54 -24.93
CA ALA A 574 -107.18 9.28 -26.06
C ALA A 574 -108.10 10.48 -26.41
N ALA A 575 -107.51 11.69 -26.45
CA ALA A 575 -108.20 12.94 -26.74
C ALA A 575 -109.35 13.25 -25.76
N ALA A 576 -109.20 12.91 -24.48
CA ALA A 576 -110.16 13.28 -23.45
C ALA A 576 -110.26 14.81 -23.32
N VAL A 577 -111.49 15.33 -23.27
CA VAL A 577 -111.76 16.75 -23.01
C VAL A 577 -111.65 17.02 -21.51
N VAL A 578 -110.85 18.03 -21.14
CA VAL A 578 -110.53 18.39 -19.76
C VAL A 578 -110.62 19.90 -19.57
N THR A 579 -110.75 20.32 -18.31
CA THR A 579 -110.68 21.75 -17.94
C THR A 579 -109.26 22.30 -18.11
N SER A 580 -109.10 23.62 -17.99
CA SER A 580 -107.80 24.31 -18.00
C SER A 580 -106.78 23.84 -16.94
N LYS A 581 -107.18 23.02 -15.95
CA LYS A 581 -106.28 22.35 -14.99
C LYS A 581 -106.50 20.83 -14.99
N PRO A 582 -106.02 20.10 -15.99
CA PRO A 582 -106.16 18.64 -16.02
C PRO A 582 -105.37 18.00 -14.88
N THR A 583 -105.94 16.95 -14.28
CA THR A 583 -105.19 16.09 -13.34
C THR A 583 -104.62 14.91 -14.12
N TYR A 584 -103.29 14.83 -14.16
CA TYR A 584 -102.55 13.75 -14.78
C TYR A 584 -102.47 12.57 -13.82
N SER A 585 -102.71 11.35 -14.28
CA SER A 585 -102.60 10.13 -13.47
C SER A 585 -101.99 8.98 -14.25
N TRP A 586 -101.28 8.11 -13.54
CA TRP A 586 -100.50 7.00 -14.11
C TRP A 586 -100.45 5.80 -13.16
N ALA A 587 -100.05 4.64 -13.68
CA ALA A 587 -99.75 3.48 -12.87
C ALA A 587 -98.41 3.70 -12.15
N ARG A 588 -98.32 3.29 -10.87
CA ARG A 588 -97.08 3.35 -10.12
C ARG A 588 -95.94 2.65 -10.87
N PHE A 589 -94.82 3.35 -11.06
CA PHE A 589 -93.63 2.79 -11.69
C PHE A 589 -92.94 1.82 -10.73
N LEU A 590 -92.62 0.61 -11.21
CA LEU A 590 -92.08 -0.48 -10.39
C LEU A 590 -90.57 -0.67 -10.58
N GLY A 591 -89.81 0.42 -10.72
CA GLY A 591 -88.35 0.36 -10.76
C GLY A 591 -87.75 0.02 -9.39
N GLU A 592 -86.75 -0.86 -9.36
CA GLU A 592 -86.06 -1.32 -8.14
C GLU A 592 -85.02 -0.32 -7.59
N TYR A 593 -85.03 0.91 -8.08
CA TYR A 593 -84.07 1.96 -7.75
C TYR A 593 -84.79 3.23 -7.30
N ASN A 594 -84.04 4.18 -6.75
CA ASN A 594 -84.60 5.49 -6.47
C ASN A 594 -84.79 6.28 -7.76
N TYR A 595 -85.91 6.98 -7.85
CA TYR A 595 -86.26 7.79 -9.00
C TYR A 595 -87.19 8.93 -8.57
N LYS A 596 -87.34 9.89 -9.47
CA LYS A 596 -88.24 11.04 -9.37
C LYS A 596 -89.00 11.17 -10.69
N TYR A 597 -90.19 11.74 -10.62
CA TYR A 597 -91.00 12.01 -11.79
C TYR A 597 -90.94 13.49 -12.17
N TYR A 598 -91.19 13.78 -13.44
CA TYR A 598 -91.67 15.09 -13.88
C TYR A 598 -92.61 14.90 -15.08
N ILE A 599 -93.47 15.89 -15.32
CA ILE A 599 -94.39 15.89 -16.46
C ILE A 599 -94.00 17.01 -17.40
N GLU A 600 -94.08 16.73 -18.70
CA GLU A 600 -93.99 17.72 -19.75
C GLU A 600 -95.27 17.69 -20.59
N VAL A 601 -95.82 18.87 -20.87
CA VAL A 601 -97.00 19.08 -21.70
C VAL A 601 -96.57 19.84 -22.94
N LEU A 602 -96.90 19.30 -24.09
CA LEU A 602 -96.53 19.83 -25.40
C LEU A 602 -97.78 20.07 -26.26
N THR A 603 -97.70 21.03 -27.18
CA THR A 603 -98.72 21.24 -28.20
C THR A 603 -98.82 20.01 -29.11
N ASP A 604 -100.04 19.66 -29.51
CA ASP A 604 -100.28 18.64 -30.56
C ASP A 604 -100.16 19.28 -31.97
N GLU A 605 -99.03 19.94 -32.20
CA GLU A 605 -98.66 20.58 -33.47
C GLU A 605 -97.31 20.03 -33.95
N ILE A 606 -96.96 20.28 -35.21
CA ILE A 606 -95.67 19.87 -35.78
C ILE A 606 -94.88 21.14 -36.19
N PRO A 607 -93.74 21.44 -35.54
CA PRO A 607 -93.12 20.74 -34.42
C PRO A 607 -93.83 20.99 -33.08
N ALA A 608 -93.88 19.97 -32.23
CA ALA A 608 -94.48 20.07 -30.90
C ALA A 608 -93.66 21.05 -30.03
N THR A 609 -94.34 21.94 -29.33
CA THR A 609 -93.71 22.94 -28.46
C THR A 609 -94.06 22.66 -27.01
N SER A 610 -93.06 22.62 -26.12
CA SER A 610 -93.25 22.47 -24.68
C SER A 610 -93.93 23.71 -24.11
N VAL A 611 -95.15 23.57 -23.62
CA VAL A 611 -95.95 24.69 -23.06
C VAL A 611 -95.93 24.71 -21.54
N TRP A 612 -95.64 23.57 -20.92
CA TRP A 612 -95.52 23.46 -19.48
C TRP A 612 -94.69 22.26 -19.07
N LYS A 613 -93.89 22.43 -18.02
CA LYS A 613 -93.08 21.37 -17.41
C LYS A 613 -93.18 21.50 -15.90
N SER A 614 -93.40 20.39 -15.19
CA SER A 614 -93.40 20.40 -13.72
C SER A 614 -91.97 20.42 -13.17
N GLU A 615 -91.87 20.86 -11.91
CA GLU A 615 -90.77 20.48 -11.05
C GLU A 615 -90.77 18.96 -10.82
N TYR A 616 -89.63 18.44 -10.36
CA TYR A 616 -89.53 17.04 -9.98
C TYR A 616 -90.38 16.73 -8.74
N PHE A 617 -91.05 15.58 -8.75
CA PHE A 617 -91.88 15.12 -7.63
C PHE A 617 -91.63 13.64 -7.28
N SER A 618 -92.08 13.27 -6.08
CA SER A 618 -91.75 11.99 -5.42
C SER A 618 -92.22 10.76 -6.20
N LYS A 619 -91.43 9.68 -6.15
CA LYS A 619 -91.78 8.33 -6.65
C LYS A 619 -93.07 7.73 -6.07
N SER A 620 -93.56 8.24 -4.94
CA SER A 620 -94.80 7.78 -4.34
C SER A 620 -96.06 8.34 -5.02
N ALA A 621 -95.92 9.38 -5.84
CA ALA A 621 -97.03 10.01 -6.54
C ALA A 621 -97.57 9.11 -7.67
N ILE A 622 -98.90 9.15 -7.85
CA ILE A 622 -99.62 8.49 -8.95
C ILE A 622 -100.57 9.45 -9.68
N GLU A 623 -100.61 10.71 -9.23
CA GLU A 623 -101.37 11.80 -9.83
C GLU A 623 -100.65 13.14 -9.61
N TYR A 624 -100.91 14.11 -10.50
CA TYR A 624 -100.37 15.47 -10.42
C TYR A 624 -101.34 16.46 -11.08
N THR A 625 -101.62 17.58 -10.41
CA THR A 625 -102.44 18.68 -10.97
C THR A 625 -101.58 19.94 -11.11
N PRO A 626 -101.51 20.57 -12.31
CA PRO A 626 -100.72 21.76 -12.52
C PRO A 626 -101.32 22.96 -11.78
N ALA A 627 -100.46 23.80 -11.22
CA ALA A 627 -100.88 25.04 -10.57
C ALA A 627 -101.34 26.10 -11.59
N THR A 628 -100.80 26.04 -12.81
CA THR A 628 -101.03 26.95 -13.93
C THR A 628 -102.16 26.48 -14.84
N ASN A 629 -102.98 27.42 -15.33
CA ASN A 629 -104.00 27.12 -16.34
C ASN A 629 -103.35 26.92 -17.71
N LEU A 630 -103.76 25.87 -18.41
CA LEU A 630 -103.52 25.71 -19.83
C LEU A 630 -104.56 26.51 -20.63
N THR A 631 -104.13 27.09 -21.75
CA THR A 631 -105.04 27.69 -22.73
C THR A 631 -105.84 26.61 -23.43
N SER A 632 -106.99 26.98 -24.02
CA SER A 632 -107.75 26.03 -24.86
C SER A 632 -106.91 25.60 -26.06
N GLY A 633 -106.94 24.31 -26.38
CA GLY A 633 -106.13 23.72 -27.45
C GLY A 633 -105.94 22.21 -27.31
N ASN A 634 -105.26 21.63 -28.30
CA ASN A 634 -104.89 20.22 -28.32
C ASN A 634 -103.47 20.03 -27.81
N TYR A 635 -103.30 19.09 -26.89
CA TYR A 635 -102.03 18.83 -26.23
C TYR A 635 -101.77 17.34 -26.09
N PHE A 636 -100.52 16.99 -25.87
CA PHE A 636 -100.17 15.72 -25.26
C PHE A 636 -99.24 15.93 -24.08
N TRP A 637 -99.28 15.00 -23.14
CA TRP A 637 -98.36 14.99 -22.01
C TRP A 637 -97.52 13.73 -22.00
N ILE A 638 -96.34 13.87 -21.41
CA ILE A 638 -95.36 12.83 -21.21
C ILE A 638 -94.99 12.81 -19.73
N LEU A 639 -95.10 11.64 -19.11
CA LEU A 639 -94.53 11.39 -17.79
C LEU A 639 -93.09 10.91 -17.96
N TRP A 640 -92.15 11.58 -17.31
CA TRP A 640 -90.75 11.17 -17.29
C TRP A 640 -90.38 10.59 -15.92
N VAL A 641 -89.65 9.48 -15.95
CA VAL A 641 -88.96 8.90 -14.79
C VAL A 641 -87.48 9.21 -14.93
N GLU A 642 -86.84 9.71 -13.88
CA GLU A 642 -85.39 9.94 -13.84
C GLU A 642 -84.80 9.32 -12.56
N ASP A 643 -83.71 8.56 -12.71
CA ASP A 643 -82.98 7.97 -11.58
C ASP A 643 -81.87 8.89 -11.04
N ASP A 644 -81.21 8.47 -9.96
CA ASP A 644 -80.11 9.23 -9.32
C ASP A 644 -78.86 9.38 -10.21
N PHE A 645 -78.75 8.63 -11.32
CA PHE A 645 -77.66 8.72 -12.30
C PHE A 645 -78.07 9.51 -13.55
N HIS A 646 -79.21 10.19 -13.52
CA HIS A 646 -79.81 10.93 -14.64
C HIS A 646 -80.28 10.06 -15.81
N ASN A 647 -80.33 8.74 -15.68
CA ASN A 647 -81.01 7.91 -16.67
C ASN A 647 -82.49 8.27 -16.64
N ARG A 648 -83.09 8.49 -17.80
CA ARG A 648 -84.48 8.89 -17.90
C ARG A 648 -85.24 8.13 -18.97
N ALA A 649 -86.48 7.79 -18.66
CA ALA A 649 -87.42 7.19 -19.60
C ALA A 649 -88.75 7.96 -19.63
N SER A 650 -89.32 8.08 -20.81
CA SER A 650 -90.59 8.75 -21.04
C SER A 650 -91.75 7.75 -21.09
N SER A 651 -92.95 8.13 -20.68
CA SER A 651 -94.16 7.45 -21.12
C SER A 651 -94.35 7.63 -22.62
N ARG A 652 -95.28 6.86 -23.19
CA ARG A 652 -95.82 7.18 -24.52
C ARG A 652 -96.63 8.49 -24.40
N PRO A 653 -96.61 9.36 -25.42
CA PRO A 653 -97.44 10.57 -25.44
C PRO A 653 -98.91 10.27 -25.19
N SER A 654 -99.57 11.04 -24.33
CA SER A 654 -100.99 10.89 -24.01
C SER A 654 -101.75 12.16 -24.39
N THR A 655 -102.62 12.07 -25.39
CA THR A 655 -103.34 13.22 -25.97
C THR A 655 -104.59 13.61 -25.18
N PHE A 656 -104.89 14.91 -25.16
CA PHE A 656 -106.06 15.51 -24.51
C PHE A 656 -106.40 16.88 -25.11
N GLU A 657 -107.63 17.35 -24.89
CA GLU A 657 -108.12 18.64 -25.37
C GLU A 657 -108.55 19.51 -24.19
N VAL A 658 -108.09 20.76 -24.14
CA VAL A 658 -108.50 21.74 -23.13
C VAL A 658 -109.62 22.61 -23.69
N GLN A 659 -110.78 22.60 -23.04
CA GLN A 659 -111.95 23.43 -23.36
C GLN A 659 -112.36 24.32 -22.19
#